data_AF-A0AAV0D3F6-F1
#
_entry.id   AF-A0AAV0D3F6-F1
#
_cell.length_a   1.000
_cell.length_b   1.000
_cell.length_c   1.000
_cell.angle_alpha   90.00
_cell.angle_beta   90.00
_cell.angle_gamma   90.00
#
_symmetry.space_group_name_H-M   'P 1'
#
loop_
_entity.id
_entity.type
_entity.pdbx_description
1 polymer ?
#
loop_
_entity_poly.entity_id
_entity_poly.type
_entity_poly.pdbx_seq_one_letter_code
_entity_poly.pdbx_strand_id
1 'polypeptide(L)'
;MTVLNHRPLNGEEMLVPDSDMVERPQPVVQGPQSMEGQILLSLDTPSSSVGPTCAVNSVENQAADEPKASRFTWTIPNFCRLNVKHYSEVFSVGDYKCRVLIFPKGNNVDCLSMYLDVAESANLAHGSNRHAQFSLSVVNQLNEKYTVKKETLHQFNKGECDWGFTSFMPLSDLYDPCKGYLVNDTVVIEAYVAVRKVVDYWSYDSKKETGFVGLKNQGATCYMNSLLQTLYHIPYFRKAVYHMPTTENGIFSGSISLALQSLFYKLQYSDTSVATKELTKSFGWDTHESFMQHDVQEFNRVLCETIEYKMKGTVVEGTIQRLFEGHLMNYIECIDVDFKSTRKESFYDLQLDVKGCQDVYASFDKFVEVDRLEGANKYHAENHGLQDAKKGMLFIDFPPVLQLQLKRFEYDSTQNGMVKINDRYEFPLELDLDRENSKYLSPEADKTVRNLYTLHSVLVHSGNVHGGHYYAFIRPTLSHKWYKFDDERVTQEDITKALEEQYGGEEQLPQTNRGFSNSPFKFTRYSNAYMLVYIRESDKDKIICDVNENDIAEHLRIRLKKEQEEKEDKRHYKAQTHLYTIIKVARDEDLKEQIGKDIYFDLVDHDKVPSFRIKKEMPFIHVKEEVAKELGIPVQYQRYWIWAKRQNHTYRPNRPLTPQEESQSVGELREVSNKTNNAELKLFLEVEYGPNRLLIPPPHKSEDDLLLFFKLYDPLKEQLRYIGRFFVKNTGKPVELLTKLNDLAGFPPDQEIELFEEIKFEPFVMCERLDIWASFRLSQIEDGDIICFQGKPAPEIEGKLRHPAVPSFMEYIKNRQMVRFRSLDRPNDDCFCLELAKNHTYDDVVERVAPHLGLKDPSKIRLTPHNCYSQQPEPTPIKYRSVNHLVDMLIHYNQISDILYYEVLDIPLPELQCLKTLKVAFHHCTKDEAVITNVRLPKQSTVGDVLNEMKGKVELSHPNAELRLLEVFYHKIYKIFPLSEEIENINDQYWTLRAEEVPEEEKNIGPHDRLVHVYHFKKETAQNQLQIQNFGEPFLLAIHEGETLAEIKVRIKKKLQVPEVEFSKWKFAFISLGRPEYLQDSDKVLNCFQRKDVYGSWEPYLGLEHTVETPRRVSSPSHKRQTFEKPVRIHN
;
A
#
# COMPACT_ATOMS: atom_id res chain seq x y z
N MET A 1 -29.97 -19.50 28.72
CA MET A 1 -30.64 -18.18 28.79
C MET A 1 -29.65 -17.17 29.36
N THR A 2 -28.85 -16.57 28.48
CA THR A 2 -28.11 -15.31 28.69
C THR A 2 -27.63 -14.91 27.29
N VAL A 3 -28.05 -13.74 26.81
CA VAL A 3 -27.81 -13.26 25.44
C VAL A 3 -26.71 -12.19 25.49
N LEU A 4 -25.66 -12.41 24.69
CA LEU A 4 -24.51 -11.53 24.48
C LEU A 4 -24.82 -10.54 23.36
N ASN A 5 -24.60 -9.24 23.63
CA ASN A 5 -24.70 -8.15 22.65
C ASN A 5 -23.32 -7.88 22.02
N HIS A 6 -23.24 -8.00 20.69
CA HIS A 6 -22.09 -7.55 19.88
C HIS A 6 -22.33 -6.12 19.36
N ARG A 7 -21.33 -5.24 19.53
CA ARG A 7 -21.19 -3.94 18.86
C ARG A 7 -20.51 -4.12 17.49
N PRO A 8 -20.91 -3.41 16.41
CA PRO A 8 -20.12 -3.31 15.19
C PRO A 8 -19.18 -2.09 15.23
N LEU A 9 -17.90 -2.32 14.88
CA LEU A 9 -16.87 -1.30 14.61
C LEU A 9 -17.00 -0.87 13.15
N ASN A 10 -17.23 0.41 12.90
CA ASN A 10 -17.10 1.05 11.58
C ASN A 10 -16.30 2.33 11.75
N GLY A 11 -15.22 2.49 10.99
CA GLY A 11 -14.54 3.76 10.82
C GLY A 11 -13.15 3.59 10.24
N GLU A 12 -13.01 3.77 8.92
CA GLU A 12 -11.78 4.27 8.28
C GLU A 12 -12.20 5.11 7.06
N GLU A 13 -12.05 6.42 7.18
CA GLU A 13 -12.17 7.42 6.09
C GLU A 13 -10.80 7.59 5.43
N MET A 14 -10.77 7.60 4.09
CA MET A 14 -9.58 7.97 3.30
C MET A 14 -9.63 9.46 2.96
N LEU A 15 -8.53 10.16 3.24
CA LEU A 15 -8.29 11.57 2.92
C LEU A 15 -8.05 11.78 1.41
N VAL A 16 -8.73 12.77 0.80
CA VAL A 16 -8.41 13.33 -0.53
C VAL A 16 -8.49 14.87 -0.41
N PRO A 17 -7.60 15.67 -1.05
CA PRO A 17 -7.55 17.12 -0.83
C PRO A 17 -8.61 17.89 -1.63
N ASP A 18 -9.19 18.91 -0.98
CA ASP A 18 -10.18 19.87 -1.48
C ASP A 18 -9.61 20.91 -2.47
N SER A 19 -10.43 21.33 -3.43
CA SER A 19 -10.34 22.66 -4.06
C SER A 19 -11.73 23.18 -4.44
N ASP A 20 -12.26 24.08 -3.61
CA ASP A 20 -13.50 24.85 -3.81
C ASP A 20 -13.34 25.99 -4.82
N MET A 21 -14.36 26.23 -5.65
CA MET A 21 -14.84 27.58 -6.03
C MET A 21 -16.30 27.52 -6.49
N VAL A 22 -17.09 28.48 -6.00
CA VAL A 22 -18.56 28.53 -5.91
C VAL A 22 -19.14 29.52 -6.93
N GLU A 23 -20.24 29.19 -7.62
CA GLU A 23 -21.15 30.21 -8.19
C GLU A 23 -22.65 29.86 -7.97
N ARG A 24 -23.42 30.88 -7.59
CA ARG A 24 -24.85 30.85 -7.18
C ARG A 24 -25.80 30.90 -8.39
N PRO A 25 -27.05 30.40 -8.29
CA PRO A 25 -28.06 30.56 -9.34
C PRO A 25 -29.16 31.61 -9.03
N GLN A 26 -29.67 32.25 -10.08
CA GLN A 26 -30.99 32.92 -10.18
C GLN A 26 -31.45 32.87 -11.67
N PRO A 27 -32.72 33.19 -12.03
CA PRO A 27 -33.95 32.44 -11.77
C PRO A 27 -34.70 32.08 -13.09
N VAL A 28 -35.69 31.18 -12.98
CA VAL A 28 -36.52 30.68 -14.10
C VAL A 28 -37.65 31.65 -14.47
N VAL A 29 -37.90 31.85 -15.77
CA VAL A 29 -39.08 32.55 -16.34
C VAL A 29 -39.98 31.56 -17.09
N GLN A 30 -41.30 31.76 -16.96
CA GLN A 30 -42.40 30.88 -17.36
C GLN A 30 -42.79 30.86 -18.85
N GLY A 31 -43.20 29.67 -19.32
CA GLY A 31 -44.36 29.38 -20.22
C GLY A 31 -44.19 29.53 -21.75
N PRO A 32 -45.10 28.96 -22.61
CA PRO A 32 -46.33 28.21 -22.31
C PRO A 32 -46.66 26.93 -23.17
N GLN A 33 -47.48 26.05 -22.57
CA GLN A 33 -48.67 25.27 -23.02
C GLN A 33 -48.86 24.56 -24.40
N SER A 34 -49.56 23.41 -24.29
CA SER A 34 -50.54 22.74 -25.19
C SER A 34 -49.99 21.70 -26.21
N MET A 35 -50.61 20.54 -26.56
CA MET A 35 -51.95 19.93 -26.34
C MET A 35 -51.91 18.37 -26.29
N GLU A 36 -52.98 17.83 -25.69
CA GLU A 36 -53.76 16.58 -25.86
C GLU A 36 -53.55 15.71 -27.13
N GLY A 37 -53.86 14.40 -27.20
CA GLY A 37 -54.67 13.50 -26.36
C GLY A 37 -54.43 12.00 -26.71
N GLN A 38 -54.80 11.06 -25.81
CA GLN A 38 -55.90 10.08 -25.94
C GLN A 38 -55.78 9.12 -27.17
N ILE A 39 -55.80 7.77 -27.07
CA ILE A 39 -56.82 6.89 -26.46
C ILE A 39 -56.42 5.39 -26.58
N LEU A 40 -56.87 4.63 -25.57
CA LEU A 40 -57.24 3.21 -25.43
C LEU A 40 -56.31 1.99 -25.62
N LEU A 41 -56.42 1.16 -24.58
CA LEU A 41 -56.15 -0.26 -24.42
C LEU A 41 -57.11 -1.16 -25.21
N SER A 42 -56.63 -2.32 -25.66
CA SER A 42 -57.37 -3.59 -25.49
C SER A 42 -56.49 -4.83 -25.63
N LEU A 43 -56.68 -5.71 -24.64
CA LEU A 43 -56.25 -7.09 -24.37
C LEU A 43 -56.03 -8.04 -25.56
N ASP A 44 -55.06 -8.94 -25.40
CA ASP A 44 -54.94 -10.20 -26.17
C ASP A 44 -54.44 -11.38 -25.30
N THR A 45 -55.01 -12.56 -25.54
CA THR A 45 -54.43 -13.92 -25.47
C THR A 45 -55.52 -14.94 -25.88
N PRO A 46 -55.20 -16.18 -26.30
CA PRO A 46 -53.97 -16.70 -26.95
C PRO A 46 -54.29 -17.66 -28.15
N SER A 47 -53.30 -18.00 -28.99
CA SER A 47 -52.95 -19.39 -29.39
C SER A 47 -51.98 -19.52 -30.58
N SER A 48 -51.08 -20.50 -30.41
CA SER A 48 -50.40 -21.39 -31.38
C SER A 48 -49.45 -20.85 -32.46
N SER A 49 -48.17 -21.21 -32.25
CA SER A 49 -47.20 -21.84 -33.16
C SER A 49 -46.96 -21.24 -34.55
N VAL A 50 -45.70 -20.86 -34.80
CA VAL A 50 -44.76 -21.43 -35.79
C VAL A 50 -43.57 -20.46 -35.87
N GLY A 51 -42.35 -20.97 -35.67
CA GLY A 51 -41.14 -20.16 -35.69
C GLY A 51 -40.79 -19.66 -37.10
N PRO A 52 -39.98 -18.59 -37.19
CA PRO A 52 -39.02 -18.53 -38.29
C PRO A 52 -37.65 -17.93 -37.92
N THR A 53 -36.60 -18.66 -38.33
CA THR A 53 -35.41 -18.19 -39.06
C THR A 53 -34.83 -16.80 -38.75
N CYS A 54 -33.61 -16.79 -38.19
CA CYS A 54 -32.71 -15.63 -38.18
C CYS A 54 -32.24 -15.30 -39.60
N ALA A 55 -32.56 -14.09 -40.05
CA ALA A 55 -31.98 -13.46 -41.23
C ALA A 55 -30.62 -12.84 -40.86
N VAL A 56 -29.62 -13.16 -41.69
CA VAL A 56 -28.30 -12.55 -41.74
C VAL A 56 -28.45 -11.10 -42.17
N ASN A 57 -28.05 -10.15 -41.34
CA ASN A 57 -27.80 -8.77 -41.76
C ASN A 57 -26.30 -8.55 -41.89
N SER A 58 -25.88 -8.35 -43.13
CA SER A 58 -24.57 -7.90 -43.58
C SER A 58 -24.19 -6.58 -42.89
N VAL A 59 -23.08 -6.59 -42.16
CA VAL A 59 -22.46 -5.38 -41.62
C VAL A 59 -21.75 -4.67 -42.77
N GLU A 60 -22.31 -3.54 -43.19
CA GLU A 60 -21.62 -2.58 -44.06
C GLU A 60 -20.40 -2.00 -43.31
N ASN A 61 -19.27 -1.98 -44.01
CA ASN A 61 -18.01 -1.38 -43.57
C ASN A 61 -18.21 0.09 -43.15
N GLN A 62 -18.14 0.38 -41.86
CA GLN A 62 -17.83 1.73 -41.38
C GLN A 62 -16.31 1.89 -41.33
N ALA A 63 -15.80 2.76 -42.21
CA ALA A 63 -14.42 3.23 -42.21
C ALA A 63 -14.08 3.91 -40.87
N ALA A 64 -12.82 3.76 -40.44
CA ALA A 64 -12.28 4.39 -39.24
C ALA A 64 -12.51 5.91 -39.22
N ASP A 65 -12.99 6.46 -38.10
CA ASP A 65 -13.22 7.90 -37.88
C ASP A 65 -11.84 8.59 -37.73
N GLU A 66 -11.27 9.09 -38.82
CA GLU A 66 -10.04 9.89 -38.82
C GLU A 66 -10.22 11.17 -37.97
N PRO A 67 -9.17 11.65 -37.27
CA PRO A 67 -9.25 12.91 -36.52
C PRO A 67 -9.55 14.08 -37.47
N LYS A 68 -10.70 14.75 -37.26
CA LYS A 68 -11.10 15.93 -38.05
C LYS A 68 -10.11 17.07 -37.81
N ALA A 69 -9.21 17.28 -38.77
CA ALA A 69 -8.23 18.37 -38.77
C ALA A 69 -8.51 19.37 -39.90
N SER A 70 -8.20 20.64 -39.68
CA SER A 70 -8.39 21.71 -40.65
C SER A 70 -7.24 22.70 -40.59
N ARG A 71 -6.89 23.27 -41.75
CA ARG A 71 -5.89 24.34 -41.88
C ARG A 71 -6.57 25.62 -42.35
N PHE A 72 -6.29 26.72 -41.66
CA PHE A 72 -6.83 28.04 -41.91
C PHE A 72 -5.69 29.03 -42.12
N THR A 73 -5.79 29.86 -43.16
CA THR A 73 -4.77 30.87 -43.50
C THR A 73 -5.42 32.25 -43.49
N TRP A 74 -4.83 33.17 -42.72
CA TRP A 74 -5.32 34.53 -42.54
C TRP A 74 -4.28 35.55 -43.02
N THR A 75 -4.64 36.32 -44.05
CA THR A 75 -3.80 37.40 -44.59
C THR A 75 -4.27 38.75 -44.04
N ILE A 76 -3.36 39.48 -43.40
CA ILE A 76 -3.65 40.74 -42.70
C ILE A 76 -2.94 41.90 -43.40
N PRO A 77 -3.64 42.68 -44.24
CA PRO A 77 -3.07 43.88 -44.86
C PRO A 77 -3.07 45.07 -43.89
N ASN A 78 -2.20 46.05 -44.15
CA ASN A 78 -2.02 47.25 -43.33
C ASN A 78 -1.68 46.94 -41.85
N PHE A 79 -0.87 45.89 -41.62
CA PHE A 79 -0.61 45.34 -40.29
C PHE A 79 0.00 46.37 -39.32
N CYS A 80 0.85 47.28 -39.80
CA CYS A 80 1.45 48.35 -39.00
C CYS A 80 0.43 49.30 -38.36
N ARG A 81 -0.80 49.38 -38.89
CA ARG A 81 -1.86 50.27 -38.37
C ARG A 81 -2.64 49.65 -37.22
N LEU A 82 -2.46 48.36 -36.94
CA LEU A 82 -3.18 47.67 -35.88
C LEU A 82 -2.55 47.97 -34.51
N ASN A 83 -3.33 48.61 -33.64
CA ASN A 83 -2.88 49.05 -32.31
C ASN A 83 -3.57 48.32 -31.14
N VAL A 84 -4.56 47.47 -31.43
CA VAL A 84 -5.37 46.75 -30.43
C VAL A 84 -5.52 45.29 -30.84
N LYS A 85 -6.06 44.45 -29.95
CA LYS A 85 -6.34 43.05 -30.25
C LYS A 85 -7.25 42.90 -31.48
N HIS A 86 -6.97 41.91 -32.32
CA HIS A 86 -7.68 41.68 -33.56
C HIS A 86 -8.03 40.20 -33.72
N TYR A 87 -9.24 39.91 -34.22
CA TYR A 87 -9.72 38.56 -34.48
C TYR A 87 -9.74 38.26 -35.98
N SER A 88 -9.52 37.01 -36.37
CA SER A 88 -9.79 36.51 -37.72
C SER A 88 -11.28 36.28 -37.94
N GLU A 89 -11.64 35.95 -39.18
CA GLU A 89 -12.92 35.29 -39.45
C GLU A 89 -13.01 33.92 -38.77
N VAL A 90 -14.24 33.46 -38.53
CA VAL A 90 -14.52 32.19 -37.87
C VAL A 90 -14.42 31.06 -38.91
N PHE A 91 -13.68 30.01 -38.57
CA PHE A 91 -13.53 28.81 -39.40
C PHE A 91 -13.93 27.56 -38.63
N SER A 92 -14.49 26.57 -39.34
CA SER A 92 -15.01 25.35 -38.73
C SER A 92 -14.04 24.17 -38.84
N VAL A 93 -13.91 23.40 -37.77
CA VAL A 93 -13.12 22.16 -37.70
C VAL A 93 -14.03 21.07 -37.14
N GLY A 94 -14.67 20.30 -38.03
CA GLY A 94 -15.82 19.49 -37.65
C GLY A 94 -16.98 20.38 -37.17
N ASP A 95 -17.51 20.11 -35.98
CA ASP A 95 -18.61 20.88 -35.37
C ASP A 95 -18.11 22.10 -34.57
N TYR A 96 -16.81 22.38 -34.60
CA TYR A 96 -16.16 23.37 -33.76
C TYR A 96 -15.86 24.65 -34.53
N LYS A 97 -16.29 25.80 -34.01
CA LYS A 97 -16.07 27.12 -34.62
C LYS A 97 -14.92 27.85 -33.93
N CYS A 98 -13.79 27.91 -34.61
CA CYS A 98 -12.55 28.56 -34.17
C CYS A 98 -12.38 29.95 -34.80
N ARG A 99 -11.56 30.79 -34.17
CA ARG A 99 -10.94 31.97 -34.80
C ARG A 99 -9.56 32.22 -34.19
N VAL A 100 -8.70 32.94 -34.90
CA VAL A 100 -7.38 33.36 -34.40
C VAL A 100 -7.50 34.75 -33.79
N LEU A 101 -6.95 34.93 -32.59
CA LEU A 101 -6.84 36.20 -31.89
C LEU A 101 -5.37 36.63 -31.84
N ILE A 102 -5.07 37.86 -32.23
CA ILE A 102 -3.71 38.42 -32.15
C ILE A 102 -3.66 39.74 -31.38
N PHE A 103 -2.50 39.99 -30.76
CA PHE A 103 -2.10 41.30 -30.24
C PHE A 103 -0.88 41.77 -31.03
N PRO A 104 -1.06 42.62 -32.06
CA PRO A 104 0.00 43.00 -33.01
C PRO A 104 1.20 43.70 -32.37
N LYS A 105 0.98 44.43 -31.26
CA LYS A 105 2.01 45.08 -30.44
C LYS A 105 2.28 44.34 -29.12
N GLY A 106 1.73 43.13 -28.99
CA GLY A 106 1.84 42.28 -27.82
C GLY A 106 0.81 42.49 -26.72
N ASN A 107 0.64 41.45 -25.92
CA ASN A 107 -0.25 41.40 -24.76
C ASN A 107 0.58 41.58 -23.48
N ASN A 108 0.88 42.83 -23.13
CA ASN A 108 1.80 43.22 -22.04
C ASN A 108 3.25 42.71 -22.21
N VAL A 109 3.69 42.43 -23.44
CA VAL A 109 5.05 42.00 -23.80
C VAL A 109 5.48 42.57 -25.16
N ASP A 110 6.78 42.70 -25.43
CA ASP A 110 7.32 43.23 -26.71
C ASP A 110 7.42 42.15 -27.82
N CYS A 111 6.40 41.29 -27.91
CA CYS A 111 6.29 40.23 -28.92
C CYS A 111 4.91 40.26 -29.54
N LEU A 112 4.77 39.83 -30.80
CA LEU A 112 3.47 39.43 -31.34
C LEU A 112 2.90 38.32 -30.44
N SER A 113 1.66 38.49 -29.97
CA SER A 113 0.95 37.45 -29.21
C SER A 113 -0.15 36.86 -30.07
N MET A 114 -0.32 35.54 -30.06
CA MET A 114 -1.29 34.83 -30.90
C MET A 114 -1.98 33.70 -30.13
N TYR A 115 -3.30 33.63 -30.26
CA TYR A 115 -4.16 32.67 -29.57
C TYR A 115 -5.18 32.07 -30.54
N LEU A 116 -5.57 30.82 -30.28
CA LEU A 116 -6.76 30.21 -30.87
C LEU A 116 -7.92 30.42 -29.90
N ASP A 117 -9.04 30.93 -30.40
CA ASP A 117 -10.23 31.28 -29.62
C ASP A 117 -11.46 30.56 -30.17
N VAL A 118 -12.37 30.19 -29.27
CA VAL A 118 -13.62 29.49 -29.61
C VAL A 118 -14.74 30.50 -29.76
N ALA A 119 -15.19 30.70 -31.00
CA ALA A 119 -16.09 31.80 -31.33
C ALA A 119 -17.49 31.73 -30.66
N GLU A 120 -17.93 30.55 -30.22
CA GLU A 120 -19.25 30.33 -29.60
C GLU A 120 -19.18 29.80 -28.15
N SER A 121 -18.14 30.17 -27.39
CA SER A 121 -17.95 29.68 -26.01
C SER A 121 -19.15 29.91 -25.07
N ALA A 122 -19.97 30.94 -25.33
CA ALA A 122 -21.18 31.26 -24.56
C ALA A 122 -22.35 30.27 -24.77
N ASN A 123 -22.38 29.53 -25.89
CA ASN A 123 -23.45 28.58 -26.24
C ASN A 123 -23.07 27.11 -25.94
N LEU A 124 -21.87 26.86 -25.40
CA LEU A 124 -21.46 25.53 -24.96
C LEU A 124 -22.30 25.08 -23.75
N ALA A 125 -22.91 23.88 -23.84
CA ALA A 125 -23.66 23.29 -22.73
C ALA A 125 -22.75 23.10 -21.49
N HIS A 126 -23.30 23.30 -20.29
CA HIS A 126 -22.58 23.13 -19.02
C HIS A 126 -21.99 21.71 -18.96
N GLY A 127 -20.65 21.60 -18.89
CA GLY A 127 -19.92 20.33 -18.88
C GLY A 127 -19.30 19.89 -20.22
N SER A 128 -19.45 20.64 -21.31
CA SER A 128 -18.77 20.32 -22.57
C SER A 128 -17.29 20.77 -22.57
N ASN A 129 -16.40 19.79 -22.47
CA ASN A 129 -14.96 19.97 -22.60
C ASN A 129 -14.49 19.47 -23.98
N ARG A 130 -13.60 20.20 -24.65
CA ARG A 130 -13.10 19.84 -25.99
C ARG A 130 -11.59 19.99 -26.06
N HIS A 131 -10.92 18.92 -26.45
CA HIS A 131 -9.47 18.91 -26.62
C HIS A 131 -9.12 19.19 -28.07
N ALA A 132 -8.29 20.20 -28.30
CA ALA A 132 -7.74 20.50 -29.60
C ALA A 132 -6.22 20.53 -29.54
N GLN A 133 -5.59 19.79 -30.45
CA GLN A 133 -4.19 19.96 -30.78
C GLN A 133 -4.11 20.96 -31.91
N PHE A 134 -3.37 22.05 -31.73
CA PHE A 134 -3.28 23.07 -32.78
C PHE A 134 -1.89 23.69 -32.86
N SER A 135 -1.60 24.25 -34.03
CA SER A 135 -0.40 25.03 -34.29
C SER A 135 -0.74 26.37 -34.91
N LEU A 136 -0.05 27.42 -34.46
CA LEU A 136 -0.13 28.75 -35.02
C LEU A 136 1.21 29.10 -35.67
N SER A 137 1.18 29.75 -36.83
CA SER A 137 2.37 30.07 -37.62
C SER A 137 2.31 31.49 -38.18
N VAL A 138 3.45 32.17 -38.23
CA VAL A 138 3.66 33.38 -39.05
C VAL A 138 4.50 32.98 -40.26
N VAL A 139 3.89 33.03 -41.44
CA VAL A 139 4.50 32.59 -42.69
C VAL A 139 5.57 33.59 -43.13
N ASN A 140 6.74 33.06 -43.45
CA ASN A 140 7.78 33.85 -44.08
C ASN A 140 7.50 33.94 -45.59
N GLN A 141 7.21 35.14 -46.07
CA GLN A 141 6.75 35.39 -47.44
C GLN A 141 7.91 35.44 -48.46
N LEU A 142 9.17 35.46 -48.00
CA LEU A 142 10.35 35.43 -48.87
C LEU A 142 10.93 34.01 -49.00
N ASN A 143 10.85 33.20 -47.95
CA ASN A 143 11.29 31.81 -47.94
C ASN A 143 10.56 30.98 -46.88
N GLU A 144 9.69 30.09 -47.34
CA GLU A 144 8.80 29.27 -46.50
C GLU A 144 9.54 28.47 -45.41
N LYS A 145 10.81 28.08 -45.62
CA LYS A 145 11.61 27.32 -44.65
C LYS A 145 11.86 28.07 -43.34
N TYR A 146 11.71 29.40 -43.33
CA TYR A 146 11.87 30.24 -42.14
C TYR A 146 10.54 30.60 -41.48
N THR A 147 9.43 30.00 -41.89
CA THR A 147 8.13 30.15 -41.22
C THR A 147 8.24 29.76 -39.75
N VAL A 148 7.81 30.64 -38.85
CA VAL A 148 7.84 30.38 -37.41
C VAL A 148 6.52 29.73 -37.02
N LYS A 149 6.59 28.52 -36.48
CA LYS A 149 5.44 27.71 -36.05
C LYS A 149 5.59 27.32 -34.59
N LYS A 150 4.51 27.43 -33.81
CA LYS A 150 4.42 26.89 -32.45
C LYS A 150 3.19 25.98 -32.32
N GLU A 151 3.34 24.85 -31.66
CA GLU A 151 2.29 23.84 -31.47
C GLU A 151 1.97 23.65 -29.99
N THR A 152 0.70 23.38 -29.67
CA THR A 152 0.24 23.11 -28.32
C THR A 152 -0.99 22.19 -28.33
N LEU A 153 -1.24 21.56 -27.19
CA LEU A 153 -2.48 20.85 -26.89
C LEU A 153 -3.21 21.64 -25.80
N HIS A 154 -4.51 21.85 -25.93
CA HIS A 154 -5.30 22.52 -24.89
C HIS A 154 -6.74 22.02 -24.84
N GLN A 155 -7.34 22.09 -23.66
CA GLN A 155 -8.73 21.76 -23.40
C GLN A 155 -9.53 23.04 -23.25
N PHE A 156 -10.29 23.37 -24.29
CA PHE A 156 -11.16 24.53 -24.27
C PHE A 156 -12.45 24.22 -23.48
N ASN A 157 -12.84 25.16 -22.62
CA ASN A 157 -14.07 25.11 -21.84
C ASN A 157 -14.67 26.53 -21.73
N LYS A 158 -15.77 26.68 -20.98
CA LYS A 158 -16.46 27.97 -20.85
C LYS A 158 -15.62 29.04 -20.13
N GLY A 159 -14.75 28.65 -19.19
CA GLY A 159 -13.85 29.55 -18.45
C GLY A 159 -12.54 29.82 -19.19
N GLU A 160 -12.04 28.87 -19.97
CA GLU A 160 -10.81 28.95 -20.78
C GLU A 160 -11.17 28.79 -22.25
N CYS A 161 -11.61 29.89 -22.87
CA CYS A 161 -12.11 29.91 -24.24
C CYS A 161 -11.07 30.28 -25.30
N ASP A 162 -9.91 30.81 -24.89
CA ASP A 162 -8.77 31.11 -25.74
C ASP A 162 -7.45 30.60 -25.14
N TRP A 163 -6.59 30.06 -26.00
CA TRP A 163 -5.27 29.58 -25.59
C TRP A 163 -4.24 29.77 -26.69
N GLY A 164 -2.98 29.98 -26.32
CA GLY A 164 -1.91 30.23 -27.28
C GLY A 164 -0.65 30.80 -26.64
N PHE A 165 0.03 31.68 -27.37
CA PHE A 165 1.38 32.09 -27.06
C PHE A 165 1.46 33.62 -26.90
N THR A 166 1.61 34.06 -25.64
CA THR A 166 1.80 35.48 -25.30
C THR A 166 3.09 36.05 -25.91
N SER A 167 4.18 35.28 -25.94
CA SER A 167 5.42 35.64 -26.65
C SER A 167 5.61 34.76 -27.89
N PHE A 168 4.85 35.01 -28.96
CA PHE A 168 4.93 34.20 -30.18
C PHE A 168 6.21 34.51 -30.99
N MET A 169 6.40 35.77 -31.37
CA MET A 169 7.55 36.25 -32.16
C MET A 169 7.96 37.67 -31.70
N PRO A 170 9.25 37.96 -31.49
CA PRO A 170 9.72 39.31 -31.16
C PRO A 170 9.29 40.33 -32.23
N LEU A 171 8.80 41.50 -31.82
CA LEU A 171 8.39 42.53 -32.78
C LEU A 171 9.57 43.02 -33.63
N SER A 172 10.78 43.04 -33.06
CA SER A 172 12.02 43.35 -33.80
C SER A 172 12.23 42.47 -35.02
N ASP A 173 11.83 41.19 -34.92
CA ASP A 173 12.01 40.21 -35.98
C ASP A 173 10.87 40.26 -37.00
N LEU A 174 9.65 40.51 -36.53
CA LEU A 174 8.46 40.66 -37.37
C LEU A 174 8.56 41.88 -38.29
N TYR A 175 9.03 43.02 -37.76
CA TYR A 175 9.13 44.29 -38.49
C TYR A 175 10.44 44.46 -39.27
N ASP A 176 11.39 43.53 -39.17
CA ASP A 176 12.64 43.57 -39.94
C ASP A 176 12.35 43.26 -41.43
N PRO A 177 12.54 44.22 -42.36
CA PRO A 177 12.27 44.01 -43.78
C PRO A 177 13.14 42.92 -44.42
N CYS A 178 14.31 42.63 -43.84
CA CYS A 178 15.23 41.60 -44.34
C CYS A 178 14.80 40.18 -43.94
N LYS A 179 13.91 40.04 -42.95
CA LYS A 179 13.47 38.72 -42.44
C LYS A 179 12.23 38.17 -43.13
N GLY A 180 11.45 38.99 -43.86
CA GLY A 180 10.40 38.49 -44.76
C GLY A 180 9.07 38.09 -44.11
N TYR A 181 8.83 38.43 -42.85
CA TYR A 181 7.56 38.14 -42.17
C TYR A 181 6.47 39.20 -42.42
N LEU A 182 6.86 40.48 -42.50
CA LEU A 182 6.03 41.60 -42.93
C LEU A 182 6.49 42.08 -44.31
N VAL A 183 5.69 41.82 -45.35
CA VAL A 183 5.99 42.22 -46.73
C VAL A 183 4.84 43.06 -47.26
N ASN A 184 5.13 44.24 -47.82
CA ASN A 184 4.12 45.19 -48.29
C ASN A 184 3.04 45.50 -47.23
N ASP A 185 3.48 45.73 -45.99
CA ASP A 185 2.62 45.94 -44.82
C ASP A 185 1.57 44.84 -44.60
N THR A 186 1.89 43.60 -45.01
CA THR A 186 1.01 42.44 -44.93
C THR A 186 1.69 41.30 -44.17
N VAL A 187 0.97 40.68 -43.24
CA VAL A 187 1.39 39.47 -42.50
C VAL A 187 0.46 38.32 -42.83
N VAL A 188 1.01 37.13 -43.04
CA VAL A 188 0.23 35.90 -43.29
C VAL A 188 0.38 34.97 -42.11
N ILE A 189 -0.75 34.57 -41.52
CA ILE A 189 -0.84 33.68 -40.37
C ILE A 189 -1.50 32.37 -40.79
N GLU A 190 -0.97 31.24 -40.34
CA GLU A 190 -1.61 29.93 -40.51
C GLU A 190 -1.96 29.29 -39.17
N ALA A 191 -3.18 28.77 -39.05
CA ALA A 191 -3.63 27.94 -37.95
C ALA A 191 -3.96 26.54 -38.46
N TYR A 192 -3.37 25.51 -37.86
CA TYR A 192 -3.75 24.12 -38.08
C TYR A 192 -4.37 23.59 -36.78
N VAL A 193 -5.57 23.05 -36.84
CA VAL A 193 -6.32 22.61 -35.67
C VAL A 193 -6.84 21.19 -35.90
N ALA A 194 -6.58 20.30 -34.97
CA ALA A 194 -7.06 18.92 -34.95
C ALA A 194 -7.84 18.67 -33.65
N VAL A 195 -9.14 18.40 -33.77
CA VAL A 195 -10.01 18.14 -32.62
C VAL A 195 -9.90 16.66 -32.26
N ARG A 196 -9.52 16.35 -31.01
CA ARG A 196 -9.49 14.98 -30.50
C ARG A 196 -10.75 14.71 -29.68
N LYS A 197 -11.43 13.60 -29.95
CA LYS A 197 -12.40 13.02 -29.00
C LYS A 197 -11.57 12.50 -27.81
N VAL A 198 -11.59 13.23 -26.69
CA VAL A 198 -11.07 12.67 -25.44
C VAL A 198 -12.20 11.91 -24.78
N VAL A 199 -11.98 10.61 -24.68
CA VAL A 199 -12.63 9.73 -23.71
C VAL A 199 -12.42 10.32 -22.33
N ASP A 200 -13.50 10.80 -21.73
CA ASP A 200 -13.51 11.34 -20.38
C ASP A 200 -13.10 10.23 -19.39
N TYR A 201 -12.02 10.46 -18.64
CA TYR A 201 -11.33 9.44 -17.84
C TYR A 201 -12.24 8.83 -16.76
N TRP A 202 -13.22 9.60 -16.30
CA TRP A 202 -14.16 9.21 -15.23
C TRP A 202 -15.46 8.58 -15.74
N SER A 203 -15.77 8.69 -17.04
CA SER A 203 -17.00 8.16 -17.64
C SER A 203 -16.78 7.12 -18.73
N TYR A 204 -15.53 6.65 -18.91
CA TYR A 204 -15.20 5.60 -19.87
C TYR A 204 -15.75 4.23 -19.46
N ASP A 205 -16.75 3.77 -20.22
CA ASP A 205 -17.33 2.45 -20.06
C ASP A 205 -16.60 1.43 -20.95
N SER A 206 -15.65 0.70 -20.35
CA SER A 206 -14.85 -0.29 -21.09
C SER A 206 -15.70 -1.34 -21.80
N LYS A 207 -16.83 -1.75 -21.20
CA LYS A 207 -17.73 -2.76 -21.78
C LYS A 207 -18.40 -2.24 -23.05
N LYS A 208 -18.94 -1.02 -23.00
CA LYS A 208 -19.61 -0.42 -24.17
C LYS A 208 -18.66 -0.15 -25.33
N GLU A 209 -17.44 0.28 -25.02
CA GLU A 209 -16.48 0.74 -26.03
C GLU A 209 -15.68 -0.42 -26.64
N THR A 210 -15.39 -1.48 -25.87
CA THR A 210 -14.53 -2.59 -26.34
C THR A 210 -15.20 -3.96 -26.32
N GLY A 211 -16.34 -4.12 -25.64
CA GLY A 211 -16.98 -5.41 -25.36
C GLY A 211 -16.41 -6.16 -24.16
N PHE A 212 -15.30 -5.69 -23.58
CA PHE A 212 -14.57 -6.34 -22.48
C PHE A 212 -14.56 -5.48 -21.21
N VAL A 213 -14.32 -6.12 -20.07
CA VAL A 213 -14.20 -5.44 -18.76
C VAL A 213 -12.85 -5.72 -18.13
N GLY A 214 -12.38 -4.73 -17.38
CA GLY A 214 -11.14 -4.82 -16.61
C GLY A 214 -11.30 -5.53 -15.27
N LEU A 215 -10.18 -5.63 -14.55
CA LEU A 215 -10.07 -6.16 -13.19
C LEU A 215 -9.69 -5.05 -12.22
N LYS A 216 -10.36 -5.01 -11.06
CA LYS A 216 -10.05 -4.01 -10.02
C LYS A 216 -8.68 -4.27 -9.40
N ASN A 217 -7.85 -3.25 -9.37
CA ASN A 217 -6.58 -3.29 -8.66
C ASN A 217 -6.85 -3.15 -7.16
N GLN A 218 -6.29 -4.06 -6.35
CA GLN A 218 -6.41 -4.04 -4.89
C GLN A 218 -5.27 -3.26 -4.21
N GLY A 219 -4.35 -2.69 -4.98
CA GLY A 219 -3.17 -1.99 -4.50
C GLY A 219 -1.97 -2.29 -5.40
N ALA A 220 -1.45 -3.52 -5.31
CA ALA A 220 -0.28 -3.97 -6.08
C ALA A 220 -0.56 -5.23 -6.93
N THR A 221 -1.82 -5.52 -7.25
CA THR A 221 -2.24 -6.78 -7.89
C THR A 221 -2.20 -6.76 -9.42
N CYS A 222 -1.54 -5.78 -10.03
CA CYS A 222 -1.55 -5.59 -11.49
C CYS A 222 -0.87 -6.74 -12.26
N TYR A 223 0.13 -7.40 -11.68
CA TYR A 223 0.76 -8.61 -12.23
C TYR A 223 -0.26 -9.74 -12.38
N MET A 224 -1.05 -9.97 -11.34
CA MET A 224 -2.11 -10.98 -11.31
C MET A 224 -3.22 -10.62 -12.30
N ASN A 225 -3.65 -9.35 -12.33
CA ASN A 225 -4.69 -8.90 -13.26
C ASN A 225 -4.29 -9.12 -14.72
N SER A 226 -3.06 -8.75 -15.08
CA SER A 226 -2.51 -8.91 -16.43
C SER A 226 -2.47 -10.38 -16.85
N LEU A 227 -1.98 -11.26 -15.97
CA LEU A 227 -1.94 -12.69 -16.25
C LEU A 227 -3.32 -13.31 -16.37
N LEU A 228 -4.25 -12.98 -15.45
CA LEU A 228 -5.60 -13.51 -15.45
C LEU A 228 -6.37 -13.12 -16.71
N GLN A 229 -6.20 -11.89 -17.20
CA GLN A 229 -6.77 -11.47 -18.49
C GLN A 229 -6.17 -12.27 -19.64
N THR A 230 -4.85 -12.47 -19.67
CA THR A 230 -4.18 -13.30 -20.68
C THR A 230 -4.71 -14.73 -20.71
N LEU A 231 -4.80 -15.39 -19.55
CA LEU A 231 -5.31 -16.77 -19.45
C LEU A 231 -6.82 -16.85 -19.76
N TYR A 232 -7.61 -15.86 -19.32
CA TYR A 232 -9.04 -15.78 -19.61
C TYR A 232 -9.33 -15.70 -21.12
N HIS A 233 -8.49 -14.96 -21.85
CA HIS A 233 -8.56 -14.82 -23.29
C HIS A 233 -7.94 -15.99 -24.08
N ILE A 234 -7.67 -17.11 -23.41
CA ILE A 234 -7.45 -18.42 -24.02
C ILE A 234 -8.74 -19.24 -23.80
N PRO A 235 -9.69 -19.25 -24.76
CA PRO A 235 -11.02 -19.82 -24.54
C PRO A 235 -11.03 -21.29 -24.12
N TYR A 236 -10.12 -22.11 -24.66
CA TYR A 236 -9.97 -23.51 -24.25
C TYR A 236 -9.58 -23.66 -22.76
N PHE A 237 -8.68 -22.80 -22.26
CA PHE A 237 -8.31 -22.76 -20.85
C PHE A 237 -9.51 -22.36 -19.98
N ARG A 238 -10.21 -21.29 -20.37
CA ARG A 238 -11.44 -20.83 -19.69
C ARG A 238 -12.50 -21.94 -19.63
N LYS A 239 -12.72 -22.67 -20.72
CA LYS A 239 -13.65 -23.80 -20.79
C LYS A 239 -13.26 -24.92 -19.83
N ALA A 240 -11.97 -25.26 -19.75
CA ALA A 240 -11.48 -26.26 -18.82
C ALA A 240 -11.72 -25.85 -17.35
N VAL A 241 -11.51 -24.58 -17.01
CA VAL A 241 -11.80 -24.04 -15.67
C VAL A 241 -13.28 -24.18 -15.31
N TYR A 242 -14.21 -23.92 -16.24
CA TYR A 242 -15.65 -24.09 -15.98
C TYR A 242 -16.08 -25.54 -15.72
N HIS A 243 -15.34 -26.52 -16.23
CA HIS A 243 -15.62 -27.95 -16.02
C HIS A 243 -14.92 -28.56 -14.80
N MET A 244 -14.18 -27.78 -14.01
CA MET A 244 -13.59 -28.25 -12.75
C MET A 244 -14.69 -28.53 -11.71
N PRO A 245 -14.64 -29.65 -10.98
CA PRO A 245 -15.64 -29.98 -9.96
C PRO A 245 -15.48 -29.08 -8.72
N THR A 246 -16.57 -28.45 -8.29
CA THR A 246 -16.57 -27.50 -7.14
C THR A 246 -17.69 -27.77 -6.13
N THR A 247 -18.36 -28.93 -6.21
CA THR A 247 -19.58 -29.27 -5.47
C THR A 247 -19.39 -29.84 -4.05
N GLU A 248 -18.16 -30.17 -3.59
CA GLU A 248 -18.00 -31.03 -2.40
C GLU A 248 -17.35 -30.44 -1.12
N ASN A 249 -16.81 -29.21 -1.10
CA ASN A 249 -16.12 -28.72 0.12
C ASN A 249 -16.79 -27.52 0.78
N GLY A 250 -17.42 -27.77 1.93
CA GLY A 250 -18.16 -26.82 2.78
C GLY A 250 -17.37 -25.67 3.43
N ILE A 251 -16.19 -25.30 2.89
CA ILE A 251 -15.47 -24.08 3.24
C ILE A 251 -15.31 -23.25 1.96
N PHE A 252 -16.34 -22.46 1.67
CA PHE A 252 -16.56 -21.81 0.38
C PHE A 252 -15.63 -20.62 0.11
N SER A 253 -14.99 -20.04 1.12
CA SER A 253 -14.07 -18.90 0.96
C SER A 253 -12.60 -19.27 0.76
N GLY A 254 -12.28 -20.56 0.58
CA GLY A 254 -10.90 -21.06 0.43
C GLY A 254 -10.63 -21.88 -0.82
N SER A 255 -11.60 -22.03 -1.74
CA SER A 255 -11.43 -22.83 -2.95
C SER A 255 -11.00 -21.97 -4.15
N ILE A 256 -9.75 -22.16 -4.58
CA ILE A 256 -9.15 -21.45 -5.74
C ILE A 256 -9.93 -21.73 -7.03
N SER A 257 -10.31 -23.00 -7.27
CA SER A 257 -11.06 -23.38 -8.47
C SER A 257 -12.40 -22.64 -8.57
N LEU A 258 -13.12 -22.54 -7.44
CA LEU A 258 -14.40 -21.84 -7.40
C LEU A 258 -14.23 -20.32 -7.53
N ALA A 259 -13.21 -19.74 -6.90
CA ALA A 259 -12.90 -18.32 -7.01
C ALA A 259 -12.55 -17.94 -8.45
N LEU A 260 -11.79 -18.80 -9.15
CA LEU A 260 -11.44 -18.59 -10.56
C LEU A 260 -12.65 -18.75 -11.49
N GLN A 261 -13.52 -19.75 -11.24
CA GLN A 261 -14.79 -19.90 -11.96
C GLN A 261 -15.70 -18.67 -11.79
N SER A 262 -15.87 -18.21 -10.54
CA SER A 262 -16.61 -16.99 -10.18
C SER A 262 -16.05 -15.77 -10.92
N LEU A 263 -14.72 -15.62 -10.94
CA LEU A 263 -14.04 -14.52 -11.62
C LEU A 263 -14.27 -14.56 -13.14
N PHE A 264 -14.07 -15.72 -13.79
CA PHE A 264 -14.22 -15.87 -15.23
C PHE A 264 -15.68 -15.66 -15.68
N TYR A 265 -16.63 -16.15 -14.89
CA TYR A 265 -18.05 -15.88 -15.12
C TYR A 265 -18.35 -14.38 -15.05
N LYS A 266 -17.86 -13.70 -14.00
CA LYS A 266 -18.05 -12.25 -13.84
C LYS A 266 -17.38 -11.46 -14.98
N LEU A 267 -16.20 -11.86 -15.45
CA LEU A 267 -15.53 -11.24 -16.62
C LEU A 267 -16.35 -11.41 -17.91
N GLN A 268 -17.08 -12.53 -18.05
CA GLN A 268 -17.89 -12.81 -19.23
C GLN A 268 -19.20 -12.01 -19.27
N TYR A 269 -19.89 -11.90 -18.13
CA TYR A 269 -21.26 -11.38 -18.06
C TYR A 269 -21.43 -10.03 -17.35
N SER A 270 -20.43 -9.55 -16.59
CA SER A 270 -20.56 -8.25 -15.92
C SER A 270 -20.37 -7.10 -16.90
N ASP A 271 -21.11 -6.02 -16.65
CA ASP A 271 -20.97 -4.74 -17.36
C ASP A 271 -19.93 -3.81 -16.70
N THR A 272 -19.34 -4.21 -15.57
CA THR A 272 -18.40 -3.38 -14.79
C THR A 272 -17.12 -4.12 -14.45
N SER A 273 -16.06 -3.39 -14.09
CA SER A 273 -14.78 -3.97 -13.67
C SER A 273 -14.95 -4.94 -12.48
N VAL A 274 -14.29 -6.10 -12.58
CA VAL A 274 -14.51 -7.23 -11.67
C VAL A 274 -13.44 -7.25 -10.58
N ALA A 275 -13.84 -7.45 -9.33
CA ALA A 275 -12.90 -7.50 -8.21
C ALA A 275 -12.30 -8.91 -8.03
N THR A 276 -11.00 -8.98 -7.73
CA THR A 276 -10.25 -10.24 -7.53
C THR A 276 -10.14 -10.68 -6.06
N LYS A 277 -10.90 -10.05 -5.14
CA LYS A 277 -10.82 -10.27 -3.68
C LYS A 277 -11.06 -11.72 -3.23
N GLU A 278 -12.00 -12.41 -3.89
CA GLU A 278 -12.29 -13.82 -3.58
C GLU A 278 -11.11 -14.73 -3.96
N LEU A 279 -10.41 -14.39 -5.04
CA LEU A 279 -9.26 -15.17 -5.52
C LEU A 279 -8.05 -14.98 -4.61
N THR A 280 -7.69 -13.74 -4.26
CA THR A 280 -6.58 -13.48 -3.32
C THR A 280 -6.82 -14.14 -1.97
N LYS A 281 -8.05 -14.05 -1.44
CA LYS A 281 -8.45 -14.75 -0.21
C LYS A 281 -8.33 -16.29 -0.32
N SER A 282 -8.60 -16.86 -1.49
CA SER A 282 -8.48 -18.31 -1.71
C SER A 282 -7.02 -18.81 -1.73
N PHE A 283 -6.06 -17.93 -2.04
CA PHE A 283 -4.63 -18.19 -1.88
C PHE A 283 -4.15 -18.05 -0.43
N GLY A 284 -5.03 -17.66 0.48
CA GLY A 284 -4.68 -17.38 1.88
C GLY A 284 -4.07 -16.00 2.09
N TRP A 285 -4.09 -15.13 1.07
CA TRP A 285 -3.49 -13.81 1.16
C TRP A 285 -4.28 -12.87 2.07
N ASP A 286 -3.59 -12.21 2.99
CA ASP A 286 -4.15 -11.13 3.78
C ASP A 286 -4.14 -9.78 3.03
N THR A 287 -4.58 -8.72 3.70
CA THR A 287 -4.67 -7.40 3.07
C THR A 287 -3.27 -6.81 2.81
N HIS A 288 -2.27 -7.15 3.63
CA HIS A 288 -0.89 -6.69 3.48
C HIS A 288 -0.19 -7.39 2.32
N GLU A 289 -0.36 -8.70 2.19
CA GLU A 289 0.18 -9.49 1.06
C GLU A 289 -0.39 -9.03 -0.29
N SER A 290 -1.61 -8.49 -0.33
CA SER A 290 -2.21 -7.90 -1.55
C SER A 290 -1.52 -6.60 -2.02
N PHE A 291 -0.67 -5.99 -1.18
CA PHE A 291 0.18 -4.84 -1.54
C PHE A 291 1.63 -5.25 -1.89
N MET A 292 1.99 -6.53 -1.80
CA MET A 292 3.29 -7.02 -2.23
C MET A 292 3.33 -7.18 -3.74
N GLN A 293 4.41 -6.71 -4.37
CA GLN A 293 4.65 -6.95 -5.79
C GLN A 293 5.28 -8.33 -5.97
N HIS A 294 4.73 -9.12 -6.89
CA HIS A 294 5.25 -10.44 -7.24
C HIS A 294 5.59 -10.50 -8.73
N ASP A 295 6.49 -11.43 -9.07
CA ASP A 295 6.81 -11.72 -10.45
C ASP A 295 5.65 -12.45 -11.16
N VAL A 296 5.30 -12.01 -12.37
CA VAL A 296 4.24 -12.61 -13.19
C VAL A 296 4.49 -14.09 -13.47
N GLN A 297 5.74 -14.49 -13.74
CA GLN A 297 6.07 -15.86 -14.12
C GLN A 297 6.01 -16.80 -12.91
N GLU A 298 6.47 -16.35 -11.75
CA GLU A 298 6.32 -17.10 -10.49
C GLU A 298 4.85 -17.33 -10.18
N PHE A 299 4.03 -16.27 -10.25
CA PHE A 299 2.59 -16.39 -10.02
C PHE A 299 1.91 -17.32 -11.03
N ASN A 300 2.31 -17.25 -12.31
CA ASN A 300 1.78 -18.14 -13.36
C ASN A 300 2.06 -19.61 -13.08
N ARG A 301 3.29 -19.95 -12.67
CA ARG A 301 3.65 -21.33 -12.30
C ARG A 301 2.85 -21.83 -11.11
N VAL A 302 2.77 -21.03 -10.05
CA VAL A 302 1.98 -21.40 -8.84
C VAL A 302 0.51 -21.60 -9.20
N LEU A 303 -0.07 -20.72 -10.02
CA LEU A 303 -1.46 -20.82 -10.47
C LEU A 303 -1.68 -22.09 -11.31
N CYS A 304 -0.84 -22.33 -12.31
CA CYS A 304 -0.93 -23.50 -13.19
C CYS A 304 -0.76 -24.82 -12.43
N GLU A 305 0.24 -24.93 -11.55
CA GLU A 305 0.48 -26.12 -10.72
C GLU A 305 -0.71 -26.40 -9.78
N THR A 306 -1.27 -25.34 -9.19
CA THR A 306 -2.44 -25.46 -8.30
C THR A 306 -3.67 -25.93 -9.06
N ILE A 307 -3.94 -25.35 -10.23
CA ILE A 307 -5.07 -25.74 -11.08
C ILE A 307 -4.88 -27.17 -11.58
N GLU A 308 -3.68 -27.54 -12.05
CA GLU A 308 -3.38 -28.87 -12.54
C GLU A 308 -3.60 -29.92 -11.44
N TYR A 309 -3.14 -29.65 -10.21
CA TYR A 309 -3.41 -30.52 -9.07
C TYR A 309 -4.90 -30.71 -8.80
N LYS A 310 -5.72 -29.66 -8.95
CA LYS A 310 -7.18 -29.72 -8.78
C LYS A 310 -7.91 -30.37 -9.97
N MET A 311 -7.29 -30.45 -11.13
CA MET A 311 -7.84 -31.13 -12.31
C MET A 311 -7.55 -32.64 -12.31
N LYS A 312 -6.61 -33.13 -11.51
CA LYS A 312 -6.30 -34.57 -11.39
C LYS A 312 -7.51 -35.38 -10.92
N GLY A 313 -7.80 -36.49 -11.60
CA GLY A 313 -8.96 -37.34 -11.32
C GLY A 313 -10.29 -36.77 -11.78
N THR A 314 -10.29 -35.73 -12.62
CA THR A 314 -11.50 -35.08 -13.15
C THR A 314 -11.59 -35.22 -14.67
N VAL A 315 -12.72 -34.84 -15.27
CA VAL A 315 -12.93 -34.88 -16.73
C VAL A 315 -11.99 -33.94 -17.52
N VAL A 316 -11.37 -32.98 -16.85
CA VAL A 316 -10.43 -32.01 -17.43
C VAL A 316 -8.97 -32.27 -17.04
N GLU A 317 -8.66 -33.48 -16.57
CA GLU A 317 -7.29 -33.89 -16.26
C GLU A 317 -6.35 -33.69 -17.47
N GLY A 318 -5.10 -33.29 -17.18
CA GLY A 318 -4.06 -33.08 -18.18
C GLY A 318 -4.32 -31.90 -19.14
N THR A 319 -5.29 -31.01 -18.86
CA THR A 319 -5.54 -29.85 -19.74
C THR A 319 -4.36 -28.87 -19.74
N ILE A 320 -3.79 -28.58 -18.57
CA ILE A 320 -2.64 -27.66 -18.45
C ILE A 320 -1.43 -28.20 -19.21
N GLN A 321 -1.11 -29.50 -19.01
CA GLN A 321 -0.07 -30.22 -19.74
C GLN A 321 -0.29 -30.11 -21.26
N ARG A 322 -1.48 -30.46 -21.76
CA ARG A 322 -1.80 -30.38 -23.19
C ARG A 322 -1.69 -28.97 -23.80
N LEU A 323 -1.88 -27.92 -23.01
CA LEU A 323 -1.85 -26.55 -23.49
C LEU A 323 -0.43 -25.96 -23.50
N PHE A 324 0.34 -26.21 -22.43
CA PHE A 324 1.55 -25.46 -22.13
C PHE A 324 2.81 -26.32 -22.03
N GLU A 325 2.70 -27.65 -21.88
CA GLU A 325 3.86 -28.52 -21.77
C GLU A 325 4.52 -28.75 -23.13
N GLY A 326 5.82 -28.45 -23.21
CA GLY A 326 6.70 -28.90 -24.26
C GLY A 326 7.89 -29.67 -23.68
N HIS A 327 8.73 -30.21 -24.55
CA HIS A 327 9.85 -31.04 -24.13
C HIS A 327 11.17 -30.62 -24.78
N LEU A 328 12.22 -30.65 -23.96
CA LEU A 328 13.60 -30.40 -24.38
C LEU A 328 14.47 -31.65 -24.17
N MET A 329 15.48 -31.79 -25.02
CA MET A 329 16.52 -32.80 -24.98
C MET A 329 17.85 -32.13 -24.65
N ASN A 330 18.33 -32.36 -23.44
CA ASN A 330 19.70 -32.04 -23.05
C ASN A 330 20.60 -33.18 -23.52
N TYR A 331 21.62 -32.88 -24.32
CA TYR A 331 22.57 -33.88 -24.78
C TYR A 331 24.00 -33.51 -24.41
N ILE A 332 24.78 -34.54 -24.11
CA ILE A 332 26.23 -34.45 -23.91
C ILE A 332 26.88 -35.50 -24.80
N GLU A 333 27.74 -35.07 -25.69
CA GLU A 333 28.45 -35.92 -26.65
C GLU A 333 29.95 -35.73 -26.46
N CYS A 334 30.67 -36.81 -26.11
CA CYS A 334 32.11 -36.77 -25.96
C CYS A 334 32.78 -36.63 -27.34
N ILE A 335 33.90 -35.90 -27.40
CA ILE A 335 34.60 -35.62 -28.66
C ILE A 335 35.52 -36.78 -29.05
N ASP A 336 36.27 -37.30 -28.09
CA ASP A 336 37.33 -38.29 -28.34
C ASP A 336 36.88 -39.75 -28.13
N VAL A 337 35.67 -39.95 -27.57
CA VAL A 337 35.08 -41.27 -27.31
C VAL A 337 33.63 -41.31 -27.77
N ASP A 338 33.19 -42.47 -28.27
CA ASP A 338 31.80 -42.70 -28.71
C ASP A 338 30.88 -42.90 -27.49
N PHE A 339 30.64 -41.81 -26.76
CA PHE A 339 29.75 -41.75 -25.61
C PHE A 339 28.81 -40.55 -25.74
N LYS A 340 27.50 -40.83 -25.75
CA LYS A 340 26.43 -39.84 -25.78
C LYS A 340 25.46 -40.08 -24.63
N SER A 341 25.18 -39.02 -23.86
CA SER A 341 24.13 -39.00 -22.85
C SER A 341 23.03 -38.05 -23.29
N THR A 342 21.78 -38.48 -23.22
CA THR A 342 20.60 -37.65 -23.50
C THR A 342 19.64 -37.69 -22.32
N ARG A 343 19.07 -36.53 -21.98
CA ARG A 343 18.06 -36.38 -20.94
C ARG A 343 16.89 -35.57 -21.47
N LYS A 344 15.69 -36.13 -21.35
CA LYS A 344 14.43 -35.44 -21.65
C LYS A 344 13.95 -34.66 -20.42
N GLU A 345 13.59 -33.40 -20.60
CA GLU A 345 12.99 -32.55 -19.56
C GLU A 345 11.74 -31.84 -20.13
N SER A 346 10.74 -31.61 -19.28
CA SER A 346 9.52 -30.88 -19.65
C SER A 346 9.64 -29.40 -19.25
N PHE A 347 8.96 -28.53 -19.99
CA PHE A 347 8.84 -27.10 -19.67
C PHE A 347 7.40 -26.60 -19.91
N TYR A 348 6.99 -25.58 -19.16
CA TYR A 348 5.70 -24.88 -19.34
C TYR A 348 5.87 -23.44 -19.84
N ASP A 349 7.04 -22.86 -19.54
CA ASP A 349 7.50 -21.57 -20.04
C ASP A 349 8.98 -21.68 -20.44
N LEU A 350 9.41 -20.84 -21.38
CA LEU A 350 10.81 -20.71 -21.78
C LEU A 350 11.37 -19.36 -21.36
N GLN A 351 12.52 -19.39 -20.69
CA GLN A 351 13.21 -18.18 -20.26
C GLN A 351 14.26 -17.77 -21.29
N LEU A 352 13.99 -16.69 -22.01
CA LEU A 352 14.87 -16.19 -23.07
C LEU A 352 15.76 -15.06 -22.55
N ASP A 353 17.05 -15.17 -22.85
CA ASP A 353 18.01 -14.11 -22.54
C ASP A 353 17.74 -12.88 -23.39
N VAL A 354 17.60 -11.71 -22.76
CA VAL A 354 17.44 -10.42 -23.46
C VAL A 354 18.79 -9.74 -23.65
N LYS A 355 19.64 -9.77 -22.63
CA LYS A 355 20.96 -9.11 -22.67
C LYS A 355 21.85 -9.76 -23.73
N GLY A 356 22.30 -8.93 -24.68
CA GLY A 356 23.12 -9.37 -25.81
C GLY A 356 22.34 -9.95 -26.99
N CYS A 357 21.00 -10.02 -26.91
CA CYS A 357 20.14 -10.51 -28.00
C CYS A 357 19.33 -9.34 -28.59
N GLN A 358 19.29 -9.22 -29.91
CA GLN A 358 18.54 -8.16 -30.59
C GLN A 358 17.06 -8.51 -30.78
N ASP A 359 16.74 -9.80 -30.89
CA ASP A 359 15.40 -10.31 -31.13
C ASP A 359 15.20 -11.70 -30.53
N VAL A 360 13.96 -12.20 -30.60
CA VAL A 360 13.58 -13.55 -30.16
C VAL A 360 14.40 -14.65 -30.82
N TYR A 361 14.74 -14.52 -32.10
CA TYR A 361 15.49 -15.55 -32.81
C TYR A 361 16.93 -15.67 -32.30
N ALA A 362 17.59 -14.54 -32.05
CA ALA A 362 18.92 -14.50 -31.44
C ALA A 362 18.93 -15.18 -30.06
N SER A 363 17.86 -15.03 -29.27
CA SER A 363 17.72 -15.72 -27.99
C SER A 363 17.51 -17.23 -28.14
N PHE A 364 16.74 -17.68 -29.14
CA PHE A 364 16.63 -19.12 -29.45
C PHE A 364 17.95 -19.70 -29.96
N ASP A 365 18.69 -18.95 -30.77
CA ASP A 365 20.04 -19.34 -31.24
C ASP A 365 21.01 -19.51 -30.08
N LYS A 366 21.01 -18.56 -29.14
CA LYS A 366 21.78 -18.65 -27.90
C LYS A 366 21.31 -19.80 -27.01
N PHE A 367 20.00 -20.09 -26.99
CA PHE A 367 19.42 -21.18 -26.19
C PHE A 367 19.90 -22.55 -26.66
N VAL A 368 20.08 -22.75 -27.97
CA VAL A 368 20.58 -24.02 -28.55
C VAL A 368 22.10 -24.01 -28.80
N GLU A 369 22.80 -22.96 -28.37
CA GLU A 369 24.25 -22.84 -28.52
C GLU A 369 24.95 -24.00 -27.81
N VAL A 370 25.97 -24.56 -28.47
CA VAL A 370 26.68 -25.74 -27.97
C VAL A 370 27.83 -25.29 -27.08
N ASP A 371 27.70 -25.60 -25.80
CA ASP A 371 28.75 -25.41 -24.81
C ASP A 371 29.86 -26.46 -24.96
N ARG A 372 31.12 -26.02 -24.94
CA ARG A 372 32.28 -26.91 -24.94
C ARG A 372 32.77 -27.13 -23.51
N LEU A 373 32.70 -28.38 -23.07
CA LEU A 373 33.19 -28.86 -21.79
C LEU A 373 34.66 -29.26 -21.93
N GLU A 374 35.56 -28.28 -21.84
CA GLU A 374 37.01 -28.45 -22.01
C GLU A 374 37.78 -28.08 -20.72
N GLY A 375 39.02 -28.53 -20.59
CA GLY A 375 39.92 -28.15 -19.49
C GLY A 375 39.44 -28.59 -18.11
N ALA A 376 39.24 -27.64 -17.19
CA ALA A 376 38.75 -27.92 -15.84
C ALA A 376 37.26 -28.32 -15.79
N ASN A 377 36.51 -28.09 -16.88
CA ASN A 377 35.08 -28.37 -16.99
C ASN A 377 34.78 -29.65 -17.80
N LYS A 378 35.76 -30.55 -17.97
CA LYS A 378 35.59 -31.85 -18.67
C LYS A 378 34.43 -32.66 -18.10
N TYR A 379 33.71 -33.36 -18.97
CA TYR A 379 32.59 -34.22 -18.60
C TYR A 379 33.08 -35.58 -18.08
N HIS A 380 32.56 -36.05 -16.95
CA HIS A 380 32.88 -37.38 -16.44
C HIS A 380 31.97 -38.44 -17.08
N ALA A 381 32.44 -39.04 -18.18
CA ALA A 381 31.77 -40.16 -18.82
C ALA A 381 32.01 -41.45 -18.03
N GLU A 382 30.94 -42.12 -17.60
CA GLU A 382 30.98 -43.24 -16.63
C GLU A 382 32.11 -44.25 -16.90
N ASN A 383 32.21 -44.77 -18.12
CA ASN A 383 33.19 -45.79 -18.51
C ASN A 383 34.49 -45.22 -19.11
N HIS A 384 34.61 -43.90 -19.25
CA HIS A 384 35.71 -43.23 -19.97
C HIS A 384 36.40 -42.11 -19.18
N GLY A 385 35.99 -41.84 -17.94
CA GLY A 385 36.58 -40.80 -17.10
C GLY A 385 36.30 -39.38 -17.61
N LEU A 386 37.19 -38.43 -17.30
CA LEU A 386 37.03 -37.03 -17.72
C LEU A 386 37.37 -36.86 -19.20
N GLN A 387 36.39 -36.44 -19.99
CA GLN A 387 36.44 -36.29 -21.44
C GLN A 387 36.06 -34.88 -21.86
N ASP A 388 36.68 -34.39 -22.94
CA ASP A 388 36.19 -33.19 -23.60
C ASP A 388 34.86 -33.52 -24.28
N ALA A 389 33.83 -32.71 -24.04
CA ALA A 389 32.48 -32.99 -24.50
C ALA A 389 31.77 -31.74 -25.01
N LYS A 390 30.78 -31.94 -25.87
CA LYS A 390 29.84 -30.93 -26.30
C LYS A 390 28.55 -31.11 -25.53
N LYS A 391 28.09 -30.05 -24.86
CA LYS A 391 26.80 -30.01 -24.20
C LYS A 391 25.89 -29.07 -24.98
N GLY A 392 24.67 -29.50 -25.28
CA GLY A 392 23.70 -28.66 -25.95
C GLY A 392 22.27 -29.01 -25.57
N MET A 393 21.34 -28.18 -26.02
CA MET A 393 19.92 -28.33 -25.80
C MET A 393 19.20 -28.23 -27.14
N LEU A 394 18.25 -29.14 -27.39
CA LEU A 394 17.37 -29.13 -28.56
C LEU A 394 15.93 -29.40 -28.14
N PHE A 395 14.96 -28.92 -28.90
CA PHE A 395 13.55 -29.14 -28.60
C PHE A 395 13.05 -30.44 -29.22
N ILE A 396 12.33 -31.25 -28.45
CA ILE A 396 11.67 -32.45 -28.96
C ILE A 396 10.33 -32.05 -29.60
N ASP A 397 9.58 -31.22 -28.90
CA ASP A 397 8.30 -30.68 -29.32
C ASP A 397 8.01 -29.35 -28.58
N PHE A 398 7.14 -28.53 -29.17
CA PHE A 398 6.65 -27.30 -28.56
C PHE A 398 5.15 -27.45 -28.17
N PRO A 399 4.66 -26.69 -27.18
CA PRO A 399 3.25 -26.70 -26.79
C PRO A 399 2.35 -25.93 -27.77
N PRO A 400 1.03 -26.20 -27.82
CA PRO A 400 0.08 -25.38 -28.59
C PRO A 400 0.05 -23.91 -28.17
N VAL A 401 0.23 -23.61 -26.88
CA VAL A 401 0.37 -22.25 -26.36
C VAL A 401 1.77 -22.09 -25.78
N LEU A 402 2.59 -21.30 -26.45
CA LEU A 402 3.99 -21.08 -26.09
C LEU A 402 4.12 -19.81 -25.26
N GLN A 403 4.63 -19.95 -24.04
CA GLN A 403 4.89 -18.84 -23.12
C GLN A 403 6.39 -18.55 -23.05
N LEU A 404 6.77 -17.33 -23.43
CA LEU A 404 8.16 -16.87 -23.45
C LEU A 404 8.34 -15.79 -22.38
N GLN A 405 9.10 -16.09 -21.34
CA GLN A 405 9.54 -15.12 -20.34
C GLN A 405 10.82 -14.45 -20.83
N LEU A 406 10.81 -13.12 -20.91
CA LEU A 406 11.98 -12.34 -21.28
C LEU A 406 12.76 -12.01 -20.00
N LYS A 407 13.99 -12.53 -19.86
CA LYS A 407 14.86 -12.28 -18.69
C LYS A 407 15.34 -10.84 -18.67
N ARG A 408 14.46 -9.93 -18.28
CA ARG A 408 14.72 -8.49 -18.13
C ARG A 408 15.17 -8.10 -16.72
N PHE A 409 15.38 -9.06 -15.85
CA PHE A 409 15.92 -8.83 -14.51
C PHE A 409 17.13 -9.74 -14.32
N GLU A 410 18.26 -9.14 -13.96
CA GLU A 410 19.49 -9.87 -13.67
C GLU A 410 20.22 -9.22 -12.50
N TYR A 411 21.06 -9.98 -11.82
CA TYR A 411 21.92 -9.45 -10.78
C TYR A 411 23.19 -8.86 -11.42
N ASP A 412 23.42 -7.58 -11.20
CA ASP A 412 24.64 -6.89 -11.65
C ASP A 412 25.69 -6.98 -10.54
N SER A 413 26.76 -7.73 -10.82
CA SER A 413 27.89 -7.91 -9.91
C SER A 413 28.66 -6.61 -9.66
N THR A 414 28.59 -5.64 -10.57
CA THR A 414 29.26 -4.34 -10.40
C THR A 414 28.47 -3.40 -9.49
N GLN A 415 27.14 -3.47 -9.53
CA GLN A 415 26.24 -2.64 -8.71
C GLN A 415 25.79 -3.33 -7.41
N ASN A 416 26.18 -4.59 -7.21
CA ASN A 416 25.80 -5.42 -6.05
C ASN A 416 24.28 -5.42 -5.81
N GLY A 417 23.49 -5.57 -6.87
CA GLY A 417 22.04 -5.49 -6.81
C GLY A 417 21.35 -6.00 -8.08
N MET A 418 20.04 -6.24 -7.98
CA MET A 418 19.20 -6.59 -9.12
C MET A 418 18.95 -5.35 -9.99
N VAL A 419 19.08 -5.49 -11.31
CA VAL A 419 18.84 -4.42 -12.29
C VAL A 419 17.84 -4.87 -13.35
N LYS A 420 17.09 -3.91 -13.90
CA LYS A 420 16.17 -4.15 -15.02
C LYS A 420 16.85 -3.84 -16.35
N ILE A 421 16.88 -4.80 -17.26
CA ILE A 421 17.38 -4.68 -18.64
C ILE A 421 16.29 -4.04 -19.52
N ASN A 422 16.50 -2.78 -19.88
CA ASN A 422 15.62 -2.02 -20.76
C ASN A 422 16.10 -1.98 -22.22
N ASP A 423 17.05 -2.84 -22.58
CA ASP A 423 17.57 -2.96 -23.95
C ASP A 423 16.46 -3.24 -24.95
N ARG A 424 16.64 -2.71 -26.18
CA ARG A 424 15.72 -2.93 -27.29
C ARG A 424 15.78 -4.40 -27.70
N TYR A 425 14.64 -5.06 -27.68
CA TYR A 425 14.47 -6.49 -27.98
C TYR A 425 13.22 -6.69 -28.83
N GLU A 426 13.41 -7.14 -30.06
CA GLU A 426 12.32 -7.30 -31.03
C GLU A 426 11.67 -8.68 -30.93
N PHE A 427 10.35 -8.72 -31.09
CA PHE A 427 9.59 -9.96 -31.19
C PHE A 427 8.54 -9.83 -32.31
N PRO A 428 8.43 -10.86 -33.18
CA PRO A 428 7.58 -10.78 -34.36
C PRO A 428 6.12 -11.13 -34.04
N LEU A 429 5.20 -10.67 -34.88
CA LEU A 429 3.79 -11.08 -34.84
C LEU A 429 3.62 -12.58 -35.17
N GLU A 430 4.42 -13.08 -36.11
CA GLU A 430 4.51 -14.50 -36.49
C GLU A 430 5.91 -15.03 -36.16
N LEU A 431 5.98 -16.06 -35.33
CA LEU A 431 7.20 -16.69 -34.88
C LEU A 431 7.33 -18.07 -35.54
N ASP A 432 8.34 -18.23 -36.37
CA ASP A 432 8.62 -19.48 -37.07
C ASP A 432 9.80 -20.23 -36.41
N LEU A 433 9.49 -21.30 -35.68
CA LEU A 433 10.49 -22.12 -35.00
C LEU A 433 11.00 -23.30 -35.85
N ASP A 434 10.45 -23.53 -37.06
CA ASP A 434 11.01 -24.52 -38.01
C ASP A 434 11.91 -23.90 -39.07
N ARG A 435 12.13 -22.57 -39.00
CA ARG A 435 13.04 -21.86 -39.91
C ARG A 435 14.42 -22.50 -39.93
N GLU A 436 15.13 -22.29 -41.04
CA GLU A 436 16.51 -22.79 -41.22
C GLU A 436 16.62 -24.30 -41.02
N ASN A 437 15.70 -25.05 -41.63
CA ASN A 437 15.65 -26.52 -41.62
C ASN A 437 15.45 -27.12 -40.21
N SER A 438 14.55 -26.51 -39.41
CA SER A 438 14.23 -26.92 -38.04
C SER A 438 15.45 -27.00 -37.13
N LYS A 439 16.34 -26.00 -37.20
CA LYS A 439 17.61 -25.99 -36.46
C LYS A 439 17.47 -26.16 -34.94
N TYR A 440 16.34 -25.75 -34.37
CA TYR A 440 16.08 -25.86 -32.94
C TYR A 440 15.54 -27.23 -32.52
N LEU A 441 15.05 -28.04 -33.47
CA LEU A 441 14.44 -29.34 -33.19
C LEU A 441 15.50 -30.45 -33.10
N SER A 442 15.25 -31.41 -32.22
CA SER A 442 16.03 -32.62 -32.11
C SER A 442 15.84 -33.52 -33.34
N PRO A 443 16.79 -34.42 -33.65
CA PRO A 443 16.64 -35.38 -34.75
C PRO A 443 15.42 -36.31 -34.63
N GLU A 444 14.96 -36.54 -33.40
CA GLU A 444 13.82 -37.40 -33.06
C GLU A 444 12.49 -36.64 -33.04
N ALA A 445 12.51 -35.32 -33.25
CA ALA A 445 11.32 -34.48 -33.24
C ALA A 445 10.36 -34.84 -34.38
N ASP A 446 9.05 -34.78 -34.08
CA ASP A 446 8.02 -34.97 -35.09
C ASP A 446 7.94 -33.74 -36.02
N LYS A 447 8.49 -33.90 -37.23
CA LYS A 447 8.49 -32.86 -38.27
C LYS A 447 7.18 -32.75 -39.05
N THR A 448 6.17 -33.58 -38.72
CA THR A 448 4.85 -33.47 -39.36
C THR A 448 4.04 -32.28 -38.83
N VAL A 449 4.35 -31.83 -37.60
CA VAL A 449 3.71 -30.68 -36.96
C VAL A 449 4.50 -29.41 -37.25
N ARG A 450 3.82 -28.41 -37.82
CA ARG A 450 4.41 -27.11 -38.13
C ARG A 450 4.42 -26.21 -36.89
N ASN A 451 5.59 -25.81 -36.43
CA ASN A 451 5.81 -24.88 -35.32
C ASN A 451 5.80 -23.42 -35.79
N LEU A 452 4.71 -23.03 -36.45
CA LEU A 452 4.40 -21.65 -36.79
C LEU A 452 3.44 -21.08 -35.75
N TYR A 453 3.84 -19.98 -35.14
CA TYR A 453 3.16 -19.38 -34.00
C TYR A 453 2.72 -17.95 -34.27
N THR A 454 1.55 -17.59 -33.75
CA THR A 454 0.94 -16.29 -33.91
C THR A 454 0.82 -15.62 -32.55
N LEU A 455 1.32 -14.39 -32.41
CA LEU A 455 1.36 -13.66 -31.14
C LEU A 455 -0.05 -13.36 -30.63
N HIS A 456 -0.36 -13.81 -29.42
CA HIS A 456 -1.68 -13.64 -28.79
C HIS A 456 -1.68 -12.49 -27.79
N SER A 457 -0.67 -12.42 -26.92
CA SER A 457 -0.57 -11.36 -25.91
C SER A 457 0.86 -10.96 -25.55
N VAL A 458 0.99 -9.72 -25.11
CA VAL A 458 2.23 -9.07 -24.67
C VAL A 458 1.97 -8.51 -23.27
N LEU A 459 2.54 -9.15 -22.25
CA LEU A 459 2.53 -8.63 -20.89
C LEU A 459 3.70 -7.66 -20.74
N VAL A 460 3.41 -6.46 -20.27
CA VAL A 460 4.35 -5.35 -20.18
C VAL A 460 4.59 -5.02 -18.72
N HIS A 461 5.85 -4.74 -18.39
CA HIS A 461 6.23 -4.19 -17.09
C HIS A 461 6.80 -2.78 -17.27
N SER A 462 6.15 -1.81 -16.61
CA SER A 462 6.58 -0.42 -16.54
C SER A 462 7.14 -0.10 -15.17
N GLY A 463 8.43 0.22 -15.06
CA GLY A 463 9.06 0.57 -13.79
C GLY A 463 10.46 -0.01 -13.64
N ASN A 464 10.90 -0.16 -12.38
CA ASN A 464 12.21 -0.66 -12.00
C ASN A 464 12.08 -1.93 -11.14
N VAL A 465 13.18 -2.36 -10.51
CA VAL A 465 13.24 -3.60 -9.70
C VAL A 465 12.50 -3.49 -8.36
N HIS A 466 12.37 -2.29 -7.80
CA HIS A 466 11.76 -2.04 -6.49
C HIS A 466 10.29 -1.66 -6.57
N GLY A 467 9.78 -1.41 -7.78
CA GLY A 467 8.45 -0.90 -8.00
C GLY A 467 8.12 -0.73 -9.48
N GLY A 468 7.02 -1.32 -9.90
CA GLY A 468 6.45 -1.09 -11.22
C GLY A 468 4.97 -1.40 -11.33
N HIS A 469 4.47 -1.33 -12.56
CA HIS A 469 3.09 -1.56 -12.94
C HIS A 469 3.03 -2.52 -14.13
N TYR A 470 2.14 -3.50 -14.04
CA TYR A 470 1.92 -4.51 -15.08
C TYR A 470 0.61 -4.26 -15.80
N TYR A 471 0.62 -4.42 -17.13
CA TYR A 471 -0.58 -4.43 -17.96
C TYR A 471 -0.36 -5.38 -19.14
N ALA A 472 -1.44 -5.75 -19.84
CA ALA A 472 -1.36 -6.68 -20.97
C ALA A 472 -1.98 -6.11 -22.24
N PHE A 473 -1.30 -6.26 -23.37
CA PHE A 473 -1.94 -6.16 -24.68
C PHE A 473 -2.38 -7.54 -25.13
N ILE A 474 -3.65 -7.70 -25.49
CA ILE A 474 -4.23 -9.00 -25.84
C ILE A 474 -5.00 -8.87 -27.14
N ARG A 475 -4.96 -9.95 -27.93
CA ARG A 475 -5.67 -10.11 -29.20
C ARG A 475 -6.64 -11.30 -29.12
N PRO A 476 -7.82 -11.13 -28.48
CA PRO A 476 -8.68 -12.25 -28.08
C PRO A 476 -9.12 -13.17 -29.23
N THR A 477 -9.33 -12.62 -30.42
CA THR A 477 -9.75 -13.37 -31.63
C THR A 477 -8.61 -13.60 -32.62
N LEU A 478 -7.37 -13.26 -32.25
CA LEU A 478 -6.20 -13.23 -33.15
C LEU A 478 -6.39 -12.37 -34.42
N SER A 479 -7.44 -11.54 -34.48
CA SER A 479 -7.67 -10.54 -35.54
C SER A 479 -6.68 -9.37 -35.44
N HIS A 480 -6.73 -8.39 -36.34
CA HIS A 480 -5.82 -7.23 -36.28
C HIS A 480 -6.08 -6.26 -35.11
N LYS A 481 -7.15 -6.45 -34.34
CA LYS A 481 -7.53 -5.54 -33.24
C LYS A 481 -6.82 -5.91 -31.94
N TRP A 482 -6.06 -4.97 -31.39
CA TRP A 482 -5.40 -5.09 -30.10
C TRP A 482 -6.18 -4.35 -29.02
N TYR A 483 -6.19 -4.93 -27.82
CA TYR A 483 -6.80 -4.31 -26.65
C TYR A 483 -5.77 -4.26 -25.52
N LYS A 484 -5.65 -3.10 -24.89
CA LYS A 484 -4.84 -2.90 -23.70
C LYS A 484 -5.72 -3.10 -22.47
N PHE A 485 -5.38 -4.10 -21.68
CA PHE A 485 -5.98 -4.41 -20.39
C PHE A 485 -5.08 -3.84 -19.29
N ASP A 486 -5.49 -2.70 -18.74
CA ASP A 486 -4.79 -1.94 -17.71
C ASP A 486 -5.68 -1.83 -16.48
N ASP A 487 -5.60 -2.86 -15.63
CA ASP A 487 -6.49 -3.08 -14.50
C ASP A 487 -7.97 -2.90 -14.87
N GLU A 488 -8.65 -1.86 -14.34
CA GLU A 488 -10.08 -1.64 -14.52
C GLU A 488 -10.45 -1.19 -15.92
N ARG A 489 -9.46 -0.72 -16.69
CA ARG A 489 -9.68 -0.08 -17.98
C ARG A 489 -9.24 -0.98 -19.12
N VAL A 490 -10.10 -1.10 -20.13
CA VAL A 490 -9.78 -1.78 -21.38
C VAL A 490 -9.92 -0.82 -22.54
N THR A 491 -8.84 -0.53 -23.27
CA THR A 491 -8.87 0.33 -24.45
C THR A 491 -8.47 -0.44 -25.70
N GLN A 492 -9.05 -0.09 -26.85
CA GLN A 492 -8.55 -0.57 -28.14
C GLN A 492 -7.31 0.25 -28.52
N GLU A 493 -6.24 -0.42 -28.96
CA GLU A 493 -4.97 0.21 -29.32
C GLU A 493 -4.45 -0.29 -30.67
N ASP A 494 -3.52 0.47 -31.26
CA ASP A 494 -2.88 0.12 -32.52
C ASP A 494 -1.74 -0.89 -32.32
N ILE A 495 -1.42 -1.64 -33.39
CA ILE A 495 -0.36 -2.66 -33.38
C ILE A 495 1.01 -2.07 -33.02
N THR A 496 1.32 -0.84 -33.47
CA THR A 496 2.57 -0.15 -33.15
C THR A 496 2.74 0.03 -31.65
N LYS A 497 1.66 0.36 -30.93
CA LYS A 497 1.70 0.49 -29.46
C LYS A 497 1.80 -0.85 -28.76
N ALA A 498 1.08 -1.86 -29.24
CA ALA A 498 1.08 -3.20 -28.63
C ALA A 498 2.41 -3.95 -28.86
N LEU A 499 3.12 -3.65 -29.94
CA LEU A 499 4.32 -4.37 -30.39
C LEU A 499 5.58 -3.50 -30.34
N GLU A 500 5.72 -2.55 -31.27
CA GLU A 500 6.96 -1.79 -31.49
C GLU A 500 7.34 -0.92 -30.29
N GLU A 501 6.36 -0.30 -29.64
CA GLU A 501 6.62 0.51 -28.45
C GLU A 501 7.07 -0.32 -27.25
N GLN A 502 6.85 -1.64 -27.26
CA GLN A 502 7.17 -2.55 -26.16
C GLN A 502 8.53 -3.24 -26.31
N TYR A 503 9.30 -2.95 -27.36
CA TYR A 503 10.65 -3.49 -27.54
C TYR A 503 11.66 -2.99 -26.50
N GLY A 504 11.43 -1.81 -25.93
CA GLY A 504 12.40 -1.12 -25.07
C GLY A 504 13.41 -0.27 -25.85
N GLY A 505 14.51 0.12 -25.21
CA GLY A 505 15.59 0.93 -25.79
C GLY A 505 15.54 2.42 -25.42
N GLU A 506 16.34 3.21 -26.11
CA GLU A 506 16.42 4.67 -25.95
C GLU A 506 15.54 5.38 -26.98
N GLU A 507 14.71 6.32 -26.52
CA GLU A 507 13.91 7.18 -27.38
C GLU A 507 14.59 8.54 -27.57
N GLN A 508 14.62 9.01 -28.81
CA GLN A 508 15.17 10.32 -29.18
C GLN A 508 14.02 11.29 -29.47
N LEU A 509 13.94 12.38 -28.72
CA LEU A 509 13.00 13.45 -29.02
C LEU A 509 13.45 14.23 -30.28
N PRO A 510 12.52 14.66 -31.15
CA PRO A 510 12.86 15.56 -32.25
C PRO A 510 13.49 16.86 -31.71
N GLN A 511 14.58 17.32 -32.34
CA GLN A 511 15.26 18.56 -31.94
C GLN A 511 14.32 19.76 -32.05
N THR A 512 13.90 20.32 -30.92
CA THR A 512 13.04 21.51 -30.87
C THR A 512 13.81 22.83 -31.04
N ASN A 513 15.16 22.83 -31.01
CA ASN A 513 15.98 24.05 -31.19
C ASN A 513 17.23 23.80 -32.04
N ARG A 514 17.19 24.14 -33.34
CA ARG A 514 18.32 24.05 -34.29
C ARG A 514 19.37 25.19 -34.14
N GLY A 515 19.75 25.53 -32.92
CA GLY A 515 20.68 26.65 -32.66
C GLY A 515 21.81 26.38 -31.66
N PHE A 516 21.73 25.31 -30.87
CA PHE A 516 22.75 24.95 -29.89
C PHE A 516 23.28 23.54 -30.17
N SER A 517 24.60 23.43 -30.28
CA SER A 517 25.33 22.16 -30.41
C SER A 517 25.27 21.36 -29.11
N ASN A 518 24.10 20.78 -28.79
CA ASN A 518 23.98 19.72 -27.79
C ASN A 518 23.49 18.45 -28.49
N SER A 519 24.13 17.33 -28.18
CA SER A 519 23.69 16.00 -28.60
C SER A 519 22.21 15.77 -28.24
N PRO A 520 21.42 15.06 -29.07
CA PRO A 520 20.01 14.79 -28.78
C PRO A 520 19.86 14.11 -27.40
N PHE A 521 18.98 14.66 -26.55
CA PHE A 521 18.64 14.05 -25.27
C PHE A 521 17.96 12.71 -25.53
N LYS A 522 18.60 11.64 -25.07
CA LYS A 522 18.07 10.28 -25.12
C LYS A 522 17.49 9.92 -23.77
N PHE A 523 16.31 9.30 -23.74
CA PHE A 523 15.73 8.77 -22.51
C PHE A 523 15.36 7.30 -22.67
N THR A 524 15.62 6.49 -21.66
CA THR A 524 15.36 5.05 -21.67
C THR A 524 13.86 4.78 -21.50
N ARG A 525 13.30 3.89 -22.32
CA ARG A 525 11.93 3.41 -22.15
C ARG A 525 11.88 2.39 -21.01
N TYR A 526 11.21 2.77 -19.92
CA TYR A 526 11.02 1.92 -18.75
C TYR A 526 9.82 0.96 -18.86
N SER A 527 9.01 1.11 -19.91
CA SER A 527 7.94 0.18 -20.28
C SER A 527 8.42 -0.73 -21.41
N ASN A 528 8.44 -2.03 -21.17
CA ASN A 528 8.82 -3.01 -22.18
C ASN A 528 8.18 -4.38 -21.89
N ALA A 529 8.07 -5.19 -22.94
CA ALA A 529 7.52 -6.53 -22.85
C ALA A 529 8.33 -7.39 -21.87
N TYR A 530 7.62 -8.08 -20.99
CA TYR A 530 8.16 -8.97 -19.97
C TYR A 530 7.85 -10.44 -20.27
N MET A 531 6.64 -10.73 -20.75
CA MET A 531 6.23 -12.08 -21.11
C MET A 531 5.41 -12.04 -22.40
N LEU A 532 5.67 -12.96 -23.32
CA LEU A 532 4.99 -13.10 -24.59
C LEU A 532 4.23 -14.42 -24.62
N VAL A 533 3.00 -14.41 -25.14
CA VAL A 533 2.22 -15.62 -25.34
C VAL A 533 1.89 -15.77 -26.82
N TYR A 534 2.26 -16.91 -27.37
CA TYR A 534 2.05 -17.29 -28.76
C TYR A 534 1.14 -18.51 -28.85
N ILE A 535 0.34 -18.59 -29.91
CA ILE A 535 -0.54 -19.74 -30.19
C ILE A 535 -0.14 -20.36 -31.52
N ARG A 536 0.02 -21.68 -31.57
CA ARG A 536 0.35 -22.41 -32.79
C ARG A 536 -0.79 -22.29 -33.81
N GLU A 537 -0.46 -21.94 -35.05
CA GLU A 537 -1.47 -21.69 -36.09
C GLU A 537 -2.31 -22.95 -36.41
N SER A 538 -1.71 -24.15 -36.35
CA SER A 538 -2.43 -25.41 -36.60
C SER A 538 -3.44 -25.79 -35.51
N ASP A 539 -3.28 -25.27 -34.29
CA ASP A 539 -4.16 -25.55 -33.14
C ASP A 539 -5.10 -24.38 -32.83
N LYS A 540 -5.01 -23.28 -33.58
CA LYS A 540 -5.78 -22.05 -33.41
C LYS A 540 -7.27 -22.27 -33.21
N ASP A 541 -7.92 -23.04 -34.08
CA ASP A 541 -9.37 -23.27 -34.01
C ASP A 541 -9.79 -24.08 -32.77
N LYS A 542 -8.88 -24.92 -32.25
CA LYS A 542 -9.13 -25.68 -31.02
C LYS A 542 -8.96 -24.80 -29.77
N ILE A 543 -7.96 -23.91 -29.79
CA ILE A 543 -7.59 -23.05 -28.66
C ILE A 543 -8.52 -21.84 -28.55
N ILE A 544 -8.79 -21.16 -29.66
CA ILE A 544 -9.69 -20.01 -29.79
C ILE A 544 -11.11 -20.51 -30.13
N CYS A 545 -11.63 -21.39 -29.29
CA CYS A 545 -12.98 -21.95 -29.46
C CYS A 545 -14.06 -21.04 -28.88
N ASP A 546 -15.30 -21.22 -29.35
CA ASP A 546 -16.45 -20.54 -28.76
C ASP A 546 -16.78 -21.12 -27.39
N VAL A 547 -16.99 -20.24 -26.40
CA VAL A 547 -17.40 -20.62 -25.04
C VAL A 547 -18.77 -20.02 -24.78
N ASN A 548 -19.77 -20.89 -24.77
CA ASN A 548 -21.17 -20.53 -24.63
C ASN A 548 -21.63 -20.73 -23.19
N GLU A 549 -22.82 -20.25 -22.88
CA GLU A 549 -23.40 -20.39 -21.56
C GLU A 549 -23.63 -21.87 -21.17
N ASN A 550 -23.83 -22.75 -22.15
CA ASN A 550 -23.97 -24.20 -21.94
C ASN A 550 -22.67 -24.90 -21.51
N ASP A 551 -21.50 -24.27 -21.69
CA ASP A 551 -20.23 -24.79 -21.21
C ASP A 551 -20.03 -24.54 -19.70
N ILE A 552 -20.91 -23.74 -19.10
CA ILE A 552 -20.90 -23.41 -17.68
C ILE A 552 -21.93 -24.29 -16.98
N ALA A 553 -21.50 -25.06 -15.98
CA ALA A 553 -22.40 -25.98 -15.28
C ALA A 553 -23.60 -25.24 -14.66
N GLU A 554 -24.79 -25.83 -14.78
CA GLU A 554 -26.06 -25.18 -14.40
C GLU A 554 -26.10 -24.73 -12.93
N HIS A 555 -25.53 -25.55 -12.03
CA HIS A 555 -25.44 -25.22 -10.61
C HIS A 555 -24.56 -23.98 -10.33
N LEU A 556 -23.52 -23.74 -11.15
CA LEU A 556 -22.69 -22.54 -11.06
C LEU A 556 -23.45 -21.31 -11.56
N ARG A 557 -24.17 -21.43 -12.69
CA ARG A 557 -24.99 -20.33 -13.24
C ARG A 557 -26.04 -19.85 -12.25
N ILE A 558 -26.84 -20.77 -11.71
CA ILE A 558 -27.89 -20.45 -10.73
C ILE A 558 -27.30 -19.74 -9.51
N ARG A 559 -26.19 -20.26 -8.99
CA ARG A 559 -25.52 -19.69 -7.82
C ARG A 559 -25.00 -18.28 -8.09
N LEU A 560 -24.23 -18.09 -9.15
CA LEU A 560 -23.59 -16.80 -9.44
C LEU A 560 -24.62 -15.73 -9.79
N LYS A 561 -25.73 -16.12 -10.43
CA LYS A 561 -26.88 -15.23 -10.65
C LYS A 561 -27.53 -14.80 -9.34
N LYS A 562 -27.75 -15.74 -8.40
CA LYS A 562 -28.26 -15.41 -7.06
C LYS A 562 -27.32 -14.48 -6.28
N GLU A 563 -26.01 -14.73 -6.32
CA GLU A 563 -25.00 -13.86 -5.67
C GLU A 563 -25.01 -12.44 -6.27
N GLN A 564 -25.25 -12.31 -7.58
CA GLN A 564 -25.39 -11.02 -8.26
C GLN A 564 -26.67 -10.29 -7.84
N GLU A 565 -27.82 -10.98 -7.81
CA GLU A 565 -29.10 -10.43 -7.36
C GLU A 565 -29.02 -9.92 -5.90
N GLU A 566 -28.46 -10.72 -4.99
CA GLU A 566 -28.26 -10.31 -3.58
C GLU A 566 -27.35 -9.07 -3.45
N LYS A 567 -26.36 -8.93 -4.34
CA LYS A 567 -25.44 -7.78 -4.36
C LYS A 567 -26.12 -6.53 -4.91
N GLU A 568 -26.98 -6.67 -5.92
CA GLU A 568 -27.81 -5.59 -6.45
C GLU A 568 -28.84 -5.13 -5.41
N ASP A 569 -29.48 -6.06 -4.71
CA ASP A 569 -30.37 -5.75 -3.58
C ASP A 569 -29.65 -4.98 -2.48
N LYS A 570 -28.42 -5.39 -2.11
CA LYS A 570 -27.59 -4.64 -1.15
C LYS A 570 -27.22 -3.25 -1.66
N ARG A 571 -26.92 -3.09 -2.95
CA ARG A 571 -26.65 -1.77 -3.56
C ARG A 571 -27.91 -0.89 -3.53
N HIS A 572 -29.05 -1.46 -3.88
CA HIS A 572 -30.33 -0.76 -3.85
C HIS A 572 -30.70 -0.35 -2.42
N TYR A 573 -30.50 -1.23 -1.43
CA TYR A 573 -30.66 -0.92 -0.01
C TYR A 573 -29.72 0.19 0.47
N LYS A 574 -28.45 0.18 0.05
CA LYS A 574 -27.50 1.26 0.36
C LYS A 574 -27.91 2.59 -0.28
N ALA A 575 -28.34 2.57 -1.54
CA ALA A 575 -28.86 3.76 -2.24
C ALA A 575 -30.11 4.31 -1.53
N GLN A 576 -31.04 3.44 -1.12
CA GLN A 576 -32.20 3.81 -0.33
C GLN A 576 -31.80 4.37 1.05
N THR A 577 -30.79 3.81 1.70
CA THR A 577 -30.29 4.30 2.99
C THR A 577 -29.70 5.70 2.87
N HIS A 578 -29.06 6.02 1.73
CA HIS A 578 -28.53 7.35 1.44
C HIS A 578 -29.62 8.45 1.31
N LEU A 579 -30.88 8.07 1.10
CA LEU A 579 -32.02 9.01 1.09
C LEU A 579 -32.44 9.48 2.49
N TYR A 580 -31.95 8.83 3.55
CA TYR A 580 -32.26 9.17 4.93
C TYR A 580 -31.07 9.85 5.61
N THR A 581 -31.36 10.61 6.65
CA THR A 581 -30.38 11.18 7.57
C THR A 581 -30.86 10.99 9.01
N ILE A 582 -29.95 11.13 9.95
CA ILE A 582 -30.22 10.99 11.38
C ILE A 582 -30.19 12.38 11.99
N ILE A 583 -31.26 12.70 12.72
CA ILE A 583 -31.36 13.91 13.55
C ILE A 583 -31.24 13.47 15.01
N LYS A 584 -30.31 14.08 15.74
CA LYS A 584 -30.10 13.85 17.18
C LYS A 584 -30.67 15.03 17.95
N VAL A 585 -31.58 14.75 18.88
CA VAL A 585 -32.30 15.79 19.64
C VAL A 585 -32.01 15.64 21.12
N ALA A 586 -31.28 16.60 21.69
CA ALA A 586 -30.98 16.67 23.12
C ALA A 586 -32.05 17.48 23.88
N ARG A 587 -32.36 17.09 25.11
CA ARG A 587 -33.30 17.77 26.02
C ARG A 587 -32.69 17.98 27.40
N ASP A 588 -33.35 18.80 28.21
CA ASP A 588 -32.98 19.03 29.61
C ASP A 588 -32.90 17.72 30.42
N GLU A 589 -33.74 16.72 30.14
CA GLU A 589 -33.66 15.40 30.79
C GLU A 589 -32.36 14.66 30.47
N ASP A 590 -31.93 14.72 29.20
CA ASP A 590 -30.75 14.02 28.72
C ASP A 590 -29.48 14.67 29.33
N LEU A 591 -29.45 16.01 29.39
CA LEU A 591 -28.40 16.78 30.07
C LEU A 591 -28.31 16.40 31.57
N LYS A 592 -29.47 16.32 32.24
CA LYS A 592 -29.55 15.95 33.66
C LYS A 592 -29.09 14.52 33.94
N GLU A 593 -29.36 13.59 33.03
CA GLU A 593 -28.99 12.19 33.20
C GLU A 593 -27.49 11.94 33.03
N GLN A 594 -26.86 12.69 32.12
CA GLN A 594 -25.46 12.47 31.71
C GLN A 594 -24.44 13.28 32.51
N ILE A 595 -24.75 14.54 32.85
CA ILE A 595 -23.82 15.41 33.59
C ILE A 595 -23.57 14.85 34.99
N GLY A 596 -22.30 14.64 35.33
CA GLY A 596 -21.85 14.09 36.62
C GLY A 596 -21.61 12.59 36.64
N LYS A 597 -21.85 11.88 35.53
CA LYS A 597 -21.55 10.45 35.38
C LYS A 597 -20.38 10.23 34.43
N ASP A 598 -20.68 10.23 33.12
CA ASP A 598 -19.71 10.04 32.05
C ASP A 598 -19.32 11.38 31.39
N ILE A 599 -20.13 12.43 31.59
CA ILE A 599 -19.94 13.78 31.05
C ILE A 599 -19.74 14.74 32.23
N TYR A 600 -18.64 15.49 32.23
CA TYR A 600 -18.37 16.52 33.23
C TYR A 600 -18.23 17.90 32.56
N PHE A 601 -17.58 17.91 31.39
CA PHE A 601 -17.49 19.07 30.51
C PHE A 601 -18.50 18.99 29.37
N ASP A 602 -18.97 20.14 28.92
CA ASP A 602 -20.04 20.33 27.94
C ASP A 602 -21.40 19.81 28.46
N LEU A 603 -22.42 19.88 27.61
CA LEU A 603 -23.80 19.59 27.99
C LEU A 603 -24.19 18.11 27.82
N VAL A 604 -23.75 17.44 26.75
CA VAL A 604 -24.28 16.11 26.41
C VAL A 604 -23.37 15.31 25.45
N ASP A 605 -23.36 13.99 25.62
CA ASP A 605 -22.92 13.01 24.63
C ASP A 605 -24.05 12.76 23.62
N HIS A 606 -23.87 13.26 22.40
CA HIS A 606 -24.85 13.12 21.32
C HIS A 606 -25.08 11.67 20.86
N ASP A 607 -24.21 10.72 21.20
CA ASP A 607 -24.44 9.31 20.85
C ASP A 607 -25.43 8.61 21.80
N LYS A 608 -25.70 9.25 22.95
CA LYS A 608 -26.64 8.75 23.97
C LYS A 608 -27.99 9.48 23.96
N VAL A 609 -28.21 10.44 23.06
CA VAL A 609 -29.50 11.16 22.95
C VAL A 609 -30.45 10.50 21.94
N PRO A 610 -31.77 10.75 22.02
CA PRO A 610 -32.74 10.27 21.03
C PRO A 610 -32.36 10.63 19.59
N SER A 611 -32.46 9.65 18.69
CA SER A 611 -32.10 9.76 17.28
C SER A 611 -33.27 9.42 16.36
N PHE A 612 -33.58 10.30 15.42
CA PHE A 612 -34.71 10.18 14.50
C PHE A 612 -34.18 9.95 13.08
N ARG A 613 -34.60 8.85 12.45
CA ARG A 613 -34.25 8.55 11.05
C ARG A 613 -35.29 9.18 10.13
N ILE A 614 -34.90 10.25 9.44
CA ILE A 614 -35.79 11.08 8.62
C ILE A 614 -35.33 11.11 7.16
N LYS A 615 -36.26 11.22 6.21
CA LYS A 615 -35.94 11.40 4.78
C LYS A 615 -35.32 12.79 4.57
N LYS A 616 -34.24 12.90 3.81
CA LYS A 616 -33.55 14.18 3.55
C LYS A 616 -34.47 15.24 2.94
N GLU A 617 -35.38 14.84 2.07
CA GLU A 617 -36.33 15.74 1.39
C GLU A 617 -37.50 16.19 2.28
N MET A 618 -37.70 15.58 3.46
CA MET A 618 -38.81 15.93 4.35
C MET A 618 -38.63 17.36 4.89
N PRO A 619 -39.64 18.24 4.80
CA PRO A 619 -39.62 19.54 5.45
C PRO A 619 -39.51 19.42 6.98
N PHE A 620 -38.75 20.31 7.62
CA PHE A 620 -38.50 20.22 9.07
C PHE A 620 -39.79 20.36 9.90
N ILE A 621 -40.81 21.07 9.43
CA ILE A 621 -42.13 21.14 10.08
C ILE A 621 -42.74 19.75 10.35
N HIS A 622 -42.59 18.80 9.43
CA HIS A 622 -43.09 17.43 9.60
C HIS A 622 -42.22 16.62 10.57
N VAL A 623 -40.94 16.97 10.72
CA VAL A 623 -40.09 16.40 11.77
C VAL A 623 -40.61 16.78 13.15
N LYS A 624 -41.08 18.01 13.35
CA LYS A 624 -41.69 18.44 14.62
C LYS A 624 -42.90 17.57 14.99
N GLU A 625 -43.68 17.14 13.99
CA GLU A 625 -44.81 16.23 14.16
C GLU A 625 -44.36 14.81 14.57
N GLU A 626 -43.30 14.28 13.94
CA GLU A 626 -42.73 12.98 14.30
C GLU A 626 -42.15 13.00 15.72
N VAL A 627 -41.41 14.05 16.08
CA VAL A 627 -40.90 14.25 17.44
C VAL A 627 -42.06 14.42 18.44
N ALA A 628 -43.15 15.10 18.05
CA ALA A 628 -44.34 15.23 18.89
C ALA A 628 -44.99 13.88 19.21
N LYS A 629 -45.04 12.96 18.23
CA LYS A 629 -45.58 11.61 18.41
C LYS A 629 -44.72 10.77 19.34
N GLU A 630 -43.40 10.83 19.19
CA GLU A 630 -42.47 10.00 19.95
C GLU A 630 -42.23 10.51 21.38
N LEU A 631 -42.08 11.83 21.55
CA LEU A 631 -41.78 12.45 22.84
C LEU A 631 -43.02 12.96 23.58
N GLY A 632 -44.19 12.96 22.95
CA GLY A 632 -45.44 13.43 23.56
C GLY A 632 -45.51 14.95 23.79
N ILE A 633 -44.67 15.74 23.12
CA ILE A 633 -44.62 17.20 23.24
C ILE A 633 -45.29 17.80 21.99
N PRO A 634 -46.47 18.44 22.10
CA PRO A 634 -47.12 19.06 20.94
C PRO A 634 -46.24 20.12 20.23
N VAL A 635 -46.39 20.25 18.91
CA VAL A 635 -45.56 21.09 18.03
C VAL A 635 -45.49 22.56 18.49
N GLN A 636 -46.58 23.12 19.02
CA GLN A 636 -46.64 24.49 19.51
C GLN A 636 -45.79 24.77 20.77
N TYR A 637 -45.34 23.71 21.46
CA TYR A 637 -44.50 23.80 22.64
C TYR A 637 -43.03 23.44 22.36
N GLN A 638 -42.67 23.23 21.10
CA GLN A 638 -41.32 22.85 20.68
C GLN A 638 -40.59 24.04 20.05
N ARG A 639 -39.41 24.39 20.59
CA ARG A 639 -38.44 25.25 19.92
C ARG A 639 -37.10 24.54 19.78
N TYR A 640 -36.58 24.45 18.57
CA TYR A 640 -35.31 23.77 18.29
C TYR A 640 -34.17 24.78 18.16
N TRP A 641 -33.04 24.44 18.77
CA TRP A 641 -31.79 25.19 18.71
C TRP A 641 -30.76 24.41 17.90
N ILE A 642 -30.09 25.12 16.98
CA ILE A 642 -28.94 24.58 16.25
C ILE A 642 -27.74 24.57 17.17
N TRP A 643 -27.03 23.45 17.20
CA TRP A 643 -25.70 23.39 17.78
C TRP A 643 -24.65 23.87 16.78
N ALA A 644 -23.71 24.68 17.25
CA ALA A 644 -22.61 25.17 16.44
C ALA A 644 -21.26 24.93 17.12
N LYS A 645 -20.25 24.63 16.30
CA LYS A 645 -18.86 24.58 16.75
C LYS A 645 -18.31 26.01 16.81
N ARG A 646 -17.84 26.40 17.99
CA ARG A 646 -17.24 27.71 18.21
C ARG A 646 -15.73 27.70 17.89
N GLN A 647 -15.11 28.88 17.90
CA GLN A 647 -13.68 29.06 17.60
C GLN A 647 -12.78 28.33 18.61
N ASN A 648 -13.19 28.26 19.88
CA ASN A 648 -12.52 27.52 20.96
C ASN A 648 -12.71 25.99 20.87
N HIS A 649 -13.34 25.50 19.79
CA HIS A 649 -13.70 24.10 19.54
C HIS A 649 -14.74 23.48 20.47
N THR A 650 -15.43 24.26 21.31
CA THR A 650 -16.62 23.76 22.00
C THR A 650 -17.80 23.68 21.06
N TYR A 651 -18.76 22.80 21.37
CA TYR A 651 -19.98 22.62 20.59
C TYR A 651 -21.15 22.99 21.48
N ARG A 652 -21.89 24.06 21.16
CA ARG A 652 -22.94 24.59 22.07
C ARG A 652 -24.22 24.95 21.29
N PRO A 653 -25.40 24.93 21.95
CA PRO A 653 -26.61 25.51 21.39
C PRO A 653 -26.37 27.00 21.09
N ASN A 654 -26.51 27.42 19.83
CA ASN A 654 -26.14 28.77 19.41
C ASN A 654 -27.34 29.68 19.20
N ARG A 655 -28.34 29.21 18.45
CA ARG A 655 -29.56 29.98 18.16
C ARG A 655 -30.75 29.08 17.82
N PRO A 656 -31.99 29.55 17.99
CA PRO A 656 -33.16 28.83 17.51
C PRO A 656 -33.24 28.77 15.97
N LEU A 657 -33.93 27.75 15.47
CA LEU A 657 -34.33 27.67 14.06
C LEU A 657 -35.28 28.82 13.71
N THR A 658 -35.04 29.43 12.55
CA THR A 658 -35.93 30.46 12.01
C THR A 658 -37.14 29.81 11.33
N PRO A 659 -38.28 30.53 11.20
CA PRO A 659 -39.44 30.01 10.48
C PRO A 659 -39.15 29.62 9.02
N GLN A 660 -38.19 30.30 8.38
CA GLN A 660 -37.74 29.96 7.02
C GLN A 660 -36.99 28.63 7.01
N GLU A 661 -36.08 28.40 7.96
CA GLU A 661 -35.35 27.13 8.11
C GLU A 661 -36.28 25.97 8.49
N GLU A 662 -37.32 26.21 9.30
CA GLU A 662 -38.32 25.18 9.61
C GLU A 662 -39.15 24.74 8.38
N SER A 663 -39.22 25.58 7.33
CA SER A 663 -39.91 25.28 6.08
C SER A 663 -39.04 24.54 5.04
N GLN A 664 -37.73 24.52 5.24
CA GLN A 664 -36.77 23.84 4.34
C GLN A 664 -36.71 22.33 4.59
N SER A 665 -36.15 21.60 3.63
CA SER A 665 -35.89 20.18 3.80
C SER A 665 -34.80 19.93 4.84
N VAL A 666 -34.87 18.79 5.54
CA VAL A 666 -33.84 18.40 6.53
C VAL A 666 -32.45 18.29 5.89
N GLY A 667 -32.39 17.87 4.61
CA GLY A 667 -31.15 17.77 3.84
C GLY A 667 -30.47 19.13 3.68
N GLU A 668 -31.23 20.15 3.24
CA GLU A 668 -30.73 21.52 3.12
C GLU A 668 -30.38 22.12 4.48
N LEU A 669 -31.22 21.91 5.49
CA LEU A 669 -30.96 22.39 6.85
C LEU A 669 -29.67 21.81 7.42
N ARG A 670 -29.39 20.53 7.13
CA ARG A 670 -28.15 19.87 7.49
C ARG A 670 -26.94 20.48 6.79
N GLU A 671 -27.04 20.80 5.50
CA GLU A 671 -25.95 21.44 4.74
C GLU A 671 -25.67 22.86 5.25
N VAL A 672 -26.70 23.64 5.54
CA VAL A 672 -26.56 25.00 6.09
C VAL A 672 -25.97 24.98 7.50
N SER A 673 -26.33 23.99 8.31
CA SER A 673 -25.83 23.82 9.68
C SER A 673 -24.37 23.31 9.75
N ASN A 674 -23.88 22.59 8.73
CA ASN A 674 -22.59 21.90 8.77
C ASN A 674 -21.60 22.45 7.74
N LYS A 675 -20.74 23.42 8.14
CA LYS A 675 -19.53 23.77 7.39
C LYS A 675 -18.40 22.73 7.50
N THR A 676 -18.56 21.72 8.35
CA THR A 676 -17.63 20.62 8.60
C THR A 676 -18.41 19.32 8.47
N ASN A 677 -18.03 18.47 7.51
CA ASN A 677 -18.66 17.22 7.04
C ASN A 677 -19.14 16.21 8.12
N ASN A 678 -20.10 16.56 8.98
CA ASN A 678 -20.75 15.59 9.87
C ASN A 678 -21.99 15.00 9.21
N ALA A 679 -22.15 13.67 9.28
CA ALA A 679 -23.27 12.92 8.70
C ALA A 679 -24.65 13.24 9.33
N GLU A 680 -24.67 13.92 10.48
CA GLU A 680 -25.83 14.03 11.37
C GLU A 680 -26.20 15.50 11.67
N LEU A 681 -27.49 15.78 11.86
CA LEU A 681 -28.01 17.07 12.33
C LEU A 681 -28.25 17.00 13.84
N LYS A 682 -27.62 17.89 14.62
CA LYS A 682 -27.69 17.91 16.09
C LYS A 682 -28.49 19.12 16.56
N LEU A 683 -29.54 18.89 17.34
CA LEU A 683 -30.45 19.93 17.82
C LEU A 683 -30.64 19.83 19.33
N PHE A 684 -30.93 20.97 19.97
CA PHE A 684 -31.43 21.02 21.35
C PHE A 684 -32.91 21.44 21.34
N LEU A 685 -33.77 20.68 22.00
CA LEU A 685 -35.20 20.94 22.09
C LEU A 685 -35.52 21.69 23.39
N GLU A 686 -35.88 22.97 23.24
CA GLU A 686 -36.39 23.82 24.31
C GLU A 686 -37.88 23.53 24.55
N VAL A 687 -38.20 23.15 25.79
CA VAL A 687 -39.56 22.90 26.28
C VAL A 687 -39.77 23.67 27.58
N GLU A 688 -40.88 24.40 27.68
CA GLU A 688 -41.20 25.23 28.84
C GLU A 688 -42.37 24.66 29.66
N TYR A 689 -42.24 24.72 30.98
CA TYR A 689 -43.24 24.27 31.93
C TYR A 689 -43.71 25.42 32.82
N GLY A 690 -45.02 25.63 32.88
CA GLY A 690 -45.62 26.60 33.79
C GLY A 690 -45.58 26.15 35.27
N PRO A 691 -46.06 26.99 36.21
CA PRO A 691 -46.00 26.72 37.65
C PRO A 691 -46.65 25.40 38.09
N ASN A 692 -47.66 24.94 37.34
CA ASN A 692 -48.37 23.67 37.58
C ASN A 692 -47.73 22.47 36.86
N ARG A 693 -46.51 22.60 36.32
CA ARG A 693 -45.83 21.62 35.45
C ARG A 693 -46.58 21.27 34.16
N LEU A 694 -47.45 22.16 33.70
CA LEU A 694 -48.11 22.05 32.40
C LEU A 694 -47.26 22.71 31.32
N LEU A 695 -47.26 22.14 30.12
CA LEU A 695 -46.56 22.71 28.97
C LEU A 695 -47.10 24.08 28.62
N ILE A 696 -46.21 25.04 28.40
CA ILE A 696 -46.53 26.38 27.93
C ILE A 696 -45.71 26.70 26.66
N PRO A 697 -46.22 27.55 25.75
CA PRO A 697 -45.46 27.92 24.56
C PRO A 697 -44.16 28.64 24.95
N PRO A 698 -43.01 28.27 24.34
CA PRO A 698 -41.75 28.96 24.58
C PRO A 698 -41.88 30.48 24.37
N PRO A 699 -41.47 31.32 25.34
CA PRO A 699 -41.63 32.77 25.26
C PRO A 699 -40.78 33.35 24.12
N HIS A 700 -41.25 34.42 23.47
CA HIS A 700 -40.49 35.05 22.38
C HIS A 700 -39.10 35.50 22.86
N LYS A 701 -38.04 34.99 22.21
CA LYS A 701 -36.65 35.41 22.49
C LYS A 701 -36.38 36.77 21.82
N SER A 702 -36.14 37.80 22.62
CA SER A 702 -35.63 39.08 22.12
C SER A 702 -34.14 39.00 21.80
N GLU A 703 -33.62 39.92 20.97
CA GLU A 703 -32.17 39.99 20.67
C GLU A 703 -31.31 40.22 21.93
N ASP A 704 -31.91 40.79 22.98
CA ASP A 704 -31.25 41.02 24.27
C ASP A 704 -31.29 39.81 25.22
N ASP A 705 -32.02 38.75 24.89
CA ASP A 705 -32.10 37.54 25.71
C ASP A 705 -30.97 36.55 25.37
N LEU A 706 -30.32 36.01 26.39
CA LEU A 706 -29.31 34.95 26.30
C LEU A 706 -29.80 33.70 27.01
N LEU A 707 -29.70 32.54 26.37
CA LEU A 707 -29.96 31.24 26.98
C LEU A 707 -28.68 30.69 27.62
N LEU A 708 -28.66 30.60 28.95
CA LEU A 708 -27.54 30.09 29.73
C LEU A 708 -27.88 28.77 30.42
N PHE A 709 -26.89 27.90 30.58
CA PHE A 709 -27.00 26.59 31.22
C PHE A 709 -26.23 26.58 32.54
N PHE A 710 -26.76 25.89 33.56
CA PHE A 710 -26.19 25.93 34.91
C PHE A 710 -25.83 24.55 35.44
N LYS A 711 -24.61 24.43 35.96
CA LYS A 711 -24.12 23.22 36.65
C LYS A 711 -23.77 23.56 38.10
N LEU A 712 -24.20 22.73 39.05
CA LEU A 712 -23.80 22.87 40.45
C LEU A 712 -22.70 21.86 40.76
N TYR A 713 -21.60 22.34 41.33
CA TYR A 713 -20.56 21.50 41.91
C TYR A 713 -20.73 21.42 43.44
N ASP A 714 -20.64 20.21 43.98
CA ASP A 714 -20.59 19.93 45.41
C ASP A 714 -19.15 19.46 45.77
N PRO A 715 -18.33 20.34 46.36
CA PRO A 715 -16.94 20.01 46.73
C PRO A 715 -16.81 18.88 47.75
N LEU A 716 -17.82 18.67 48.60
CA LEU A 716 -17.79 17.62 49.62
C LEU A 716 -18.02 16.23 49.03
N LYS A 717 -18.84 16.17 47.97
CA LYS A 717 -19.15 14.91 47.27
C LYS A 717 -18.30 14.69 46.02
N GLU A 718 -17.54 15.70 45.60
CA GLU A 718 -16.83 15.74 44.32
C GLU A 718 -17.76 15.43 43.13
N GLN A 719 -18.97 16.00 43.17
CA GLN A 719 -20.04 15.74 42.19
C GLN A 719 -20.47 17.02 41.48
N LEU A 720 -20.58 16.94 40.15
CA LEU A 720 -21.13 17.99 39.31
C LEU A 720 -22.51 17.56 38.81
N ARG A 721 -23.52 18.42 38.86
CA ARG A 721 -24.88 18.10 38.39
C ARG A 721 -25.49 19.24 37.59
N TYR A 722 -26.31 18.92 36.60
CA TYR A 722 -27.10 19.91 35.88
C TYR A 722 -28.26 20.45 36.73
N ILE A 723 -28.45 21.76 36.73
CA ILE A 723 -29.50 22.45 37.50
C ILE A 723 -30.63 22.96 36.61
N GLY A 724 -30.32 23.31 35.36
CA GLY A 724 -31.29 23.83 34.40
C GLY A 724 -30.71 24.94 33.54
N ARG A 725 -31.60 25.62 32.82
CA ARG A 725 -31.28 26.73 31.90
C ARG A 725 -32.14 27.96 32.18
N PHE A 726 -31.61 29.15 31.93
CA PHE A 726 -32.35 30.42 32.09
C PHE A 726 -32.13 31.36 30.91
N PHE A 727 -33.16 32.14 30.60
CA PHE A 727 -33.02 33.36 29.84
C PHE A 727 -32.59 34.51 30.76
N VAL A 728 -31.55 35.23 30.35
CA VAL A 728 -31.06 36.44 31.02
C VAL A 728 -30.94 37.57 30.02
N LYS A 729 -30.95 38.82 30.49
CA LYS A 729 -30.66 39.97 29.63
C LYS A 729 -29.15 40.12 29.45
N ASN A 730 -28.69 40.37 28.23
CA ASN A 730 -27.27 40.61 27.93
C ASN A 730 -26.68 41.80 28.72
N THR A 731 -27.50 42.77 29.12
CA THR A 731 -27.14 43.92 29.95
C THR A 731 -27.28 43.66 31.45
N GLY A 732 -27.95 42.58 31.84
CA GLY A 732 -28.10 42.16 33.22
C GLY A 732 -26.78 41.66 33.83
N LYS A 733 -26.78 41.53 35.15
CA LYS A 733 -25.59 41.15 35.93
C LYS A 733 -25.78 39.79 36.61
N PRO A 734 -24.72 38.97 36.78
CA PRO A 734 -24.83 37.68 37.47
C PRO A 734 -25.30 37.80 38.93
N VAL A 735 -25.05 38.93 39.60
CA VAL A 735 -25.55 39.20 40.97
C VAL A 735 -27.09 39.08 41.06
N GLU A 736 -27.82 39.36 39.98
CA GLU A 736 -29.29 39.28 39.92
C GLU A 736 -29.79 37.83 39.94
N LEU A 737 -28.93 36.86 39.63
CA LEU A 737 -29.28 35.43 39.59
C LEU A 737 -29.05 34.74 40.94
N LEU A 738 -28.28 35.32 41.86
CA LEU A 738 -27.75 34.59 43.03
C LEU A 738 -28.87 34.02 43.90
N THR A 739 -29.90 34.81 44.20
CA THR A 739 -31.06 34.35 44.99
C THR A 739 -31.74 33.16 44.33
N LYS A 740 -31.95 33.22 43.01
CA LYS A 740 -32.58 32.15 42.24
C LYS A 740 -31.70 30.89 42.20
N LEU A 741 -30.38 31.07 42.06
CA LEU A 741 -29.43 29.95 42.09
C LEU A 741 -29.35 29.29 43.46
N ASN A 742 -29.44 30.07 44.55
CA ASN A 742 -29.56 29.54 45.91
C ASN A 742 -30.82 28.68 46.06
N ASP A 743 -31.98 29.18 45.61
CA ASP A 743 -33.24 28.44 45.66
C ASP A 743 -33.15 27.10 44.90
N LEU A 744 -32.53 27.10 43.71
CA LEU A 744 -32.38 25.91 42.87
C LEU A 744 -31.36 24.90 43.41
N ALA A 745 -30.29 25.40 44.03
CA ALA A 745 -29.29 24.54 44.68
C ALA A 745 -29.80 23.95 46.00
N GLY A 746 -30.86 24.53 46.57
CA GLY A 746 -31.36 24.22 47.90
C GLY A 746 -30.51 24.83 49.01
N PHE A 747 -29.84 25.95 48.72
CA PHE A 747 -29.04 26.68 49.68
C PHE A 747 -29.87 27.71 50.47
N PRO A 748 -29.42 28.09 51.68
CA PRO A 748 -29.96 29.25 52.38
C PRO A 748 -29.90 30.51 51.51
N PRO A 749 -30.89 31.43 51.58
CA PRO A 749 -30.89 32.65 50.77
C PRO A 749 -29.66 33.55 50.95
N ASP A 750 -29.04 33.49 52.13
CA ASP A 750 -27.84 34.23 52.54
C ASP A 750 -26.52 33.49 52.27
N GLN A 751 -26.57 32.28 51.70
CA GLN A 751 -25.38 31.52 51.33
C GLN A 751 -24.58 32.27 50.25
N GLU A 752 -23.31 32.52 50.52
CA GLU A 752 -22.37 33.00 49.50
C GLU A 752 -22.12 31.89 48.46
N ILE A 753 -22.30 32.22 47.18
CA ILE A 753 -22.02 31.33 46.06
C ILE A 753 -20.97 31.94 45.14
N GLU A 754 -20.16 31.08 44.54
CA GLU A 754 -19.16 31.44 43.55
C GLU A 754 -19.58 30.94 42.18
N LEU A 755 -19.43 31.80 41.17
CA LEU A 755 -19.78 31.52 39.78
C LEU A 755 -18.52 31.37 38.94
N PHE A 756 -18.53 30.39 38.04
CA PHE A 756 -17.46 30.07 37.12
C PHE A 756 -18.02 29.85 35.72
N GLU A 757 -17.40 30.42 34.71
CA GLU A 757 -17.72 30.17 33.32
C GLU A 757 -16.95 28.93 32.83
N GLU A 758 -17.65 27.99 32.20
CA GLU A 758 -17.04 26.82 31.56
C GLU A 758 -16.79 27.09 30.06
N ILE A 759 -15.55 27.50 29.76
CA ILE A 759 -15.16 28.03 28.45
C ILE A 759 -14.63 26.93 27.52
N LYS A 760 -13.66 26.13 27.98
CA LYS A 760 -12.96 25.13 27.15
C LYS A 760 -12.37 24.00 28.01
N PHE A 761 -12.22 22.80 27.43
CA PHE A 761 -11.66 21.62 28.11
C PHE A 761 -10.37 21.08 27.51
N GLU A 762 -10.28 21.10 26.17
CA GLU A 762 -9.15 20.56 25.41
C GLU A 762 -8.53 21.64 24.55
N PRO A 763 -7.21 21.86 24.57
CA PRO A 763 -6.19 20.97 25.17
C PRO A 763 -5.93 21.20 26.67
N PHE A 764 -6.54 22.22 27.29
CA PHE A 764 -6.46 22.52 28.73
C PHE A 764 -7.81 23.00 29.25
N VAL A 765 -8.07 22.76 30.54
CA VAL A 765 -9.28 23.22 31.21
C VAL A 765 -9.19 24.74 31.36
N MET A 766 -10.17 25.44 30.81
CA MET A 766 -10.39 26.87 30.98
C MET A 766 -11.77 27.06 31.62
N CYS A 767 -11.76 27.22 32.93
CA CYS A 767 -12.93 27.51 33.74
C CYS A 767 -12.62 28.68 34.65
N GLU A 768 -13.18 29.85 34.35
CA GLU A 768 -12.77 31.12 34.96
C GLU A 768 -13.82 31.65 35.91
N ARG A 769 -13.39 32.34 36.97
CA ARG A 769 -14.31 32.96 37.92
C ARG A 769 -15.05 34.11 37.24
N LEU A 770 -16.37 34.09 37.31
CA LEU A 770 -17.21 35.11 36.70
C LEU A 770 -17.34 36.32 37.63
N ASP A 771 -17.07 37.52 37.12
CA ASP A 771 -17.33 38.77 37.85
C ASP A 771 -18.84 39.00 37.96
N ILE A 772 -19.34 38.97 39.19
CA ILE A 772 -20.77 39.11 39.49
C ILE A 772 -21.30 40.54 39.27
N TRP A 773 -20.42 41.54 39.19
CA TRP A 773 -20.78 42.95 39.07
C TRP A 773 -20.72 43.48 37.62
N ALA A 774 -20.01 42.78 36.76
CA ALA A 774 -19.99 43.01 35.32
C ALA A 774 -21.29 42.50 34.67
N SER A 775 -21.71 43.12 33.57
CA SER A 775 -22.83 42.59 32.80
C SER A 775 -22.41 41.38 31.97
N PHE A 776 -23.35 40.51 31.64
CA PHE A 776 -23.08 39.33 30.79
C PHE A 776 -22.39 39.71 29.47
N ARG A 777 -22.79 40.83 28.85
CA ARG A 777 -22.14 41.39 27.65
C ARG A 777 -20.67 41.75 27.88
N LEU A 778 -20.33 42.38 29.00
CA LEU A 778 -18.94 42.75 29.30
C LEU A 778 -18.08 41.51 29.56
N SER A 779 -18.68 40.47 30.13
CA SER A 779 -18.05 39.17 30.35
C SER A 779 -18.05 38.28 29.09
N GLN A 780 -18.44 38.78 27.92
CA GLN A 780 -18.49 38.04 26.64
C GLN A 780 -19.37 36.78 26.67
N ILE A 781 -20.38 36.76 27.53
CA ILE A 781 -21.30 35.62 27.65
C ILE A 781 -22.31 35.62 26.50
N GLU A 782 -22.49 34.46 25.88
CA GLU A 782 -23.33 34.22 24.70
C GLU A 782 -24.37 33.09 24.94
N ASP A 783 -25.30 32.94 23.99
CA ASP A 783 -26.24 31.82 23.95
C ASP A 783 -25.49 30.47 23.96
N GLY A 784 -25.86 29.58 24.89
CA GLY A 784 -25.25 28.25 25.05
C GLY A 784 -24.09 28.19 26.04
N ASP A 785 -23.74 29.31 26.70
CA ASP A 785 -22.72 29.30 27.74
C ASP A 785 -23.17 28.56 28.99
N ILE A 786 -22.17 27.95 29.64
CA ILE A 786 -22.37 27.12 30.83
C ILE A 786 -21.74 27.86 32.00
N ILE A 787 -22.55 28.16 33.00
CA ILE A 787 -22.10 28.70 34.27
C ILE A 787 -22.13 27.58 35.30
N CYS A 788 -20.94 27.20 35.76
CA CYS A 788 -20.79 26.34 36.92
C CYS A 788 -20.85 27.19 38.20
N PHE A 789 -21.45 26.68 39.25
CA PHE A 789 -21.46 27.37 40.54
C PHE A 789 -21.35 26.40 41.71
N GLN A 790 -20.94 26.92 42.86
CA GLN A 790 -20.82 26.18 44.11
C GLN A 790 -21.09 27.11 45.30
N GLY A 791 -21.46 26.53 46.44
CA GLY A 791 -21.45 27.24 47.71
C GLY A 791 -20.01 27.50 48.16
N LYS A 792 -19.74 28.69 48.69
CA LYS A 792 -18.43 29.00 49.27
C LYS A 792 -18.20 28.13 50.51
N PRO A 793 -17.16 27.28 50.53
CA PRO A 793 -16.90 26.40 51.67
C PRO A 793 -16.50 27.22 52.90
N ALA A 794 -16.85 26.72 54.09
CA ALA A 794 -16.38 27.32 55.33
C ALA A 794 -14.84 27.16 55.44
N PRO A 795 -14.10 28.16 55.98
CA PRO A 795 -12.63 28.12 56.03
C PRO A 795 -12.06 26.87 56.74
N GLU A 796 -12.81 26.31 57.70
CA GLU A 796 -12.44 25.11 58.45
C GLU A 796 -12.47 23.81 57.63
N ILE A 797 -13.27 23.81 56.56
CA ILE A 797 -13.49 22.65 55.67
C ILE A 797 -12.63 22.78 54.43
N GLU A 798 -12.42 24.01 53.94
CA GLU A 798 -11.70 24.30 52.69
C GLU A 798 -10.32 23.65 52.61
N GLY A 799 -9.52 23.71 53.69
CA GLY A 799 -8.19 23.08 53.74
C GLY A 799 -8.18 21.54 53.76
N LYS A 800 -9.34 20.89 53.89
CA LYS A 800 -9.49 19.43 53.87
C LYS A 800 -10.06 18.90 52.55
N LEU A 801 -10.55 19.78 51.68
CA LEU A 801 -11.13 19.41 50.39
C LEU A 801 -10.01 19.10 49.40
N ARG A 802 -10.16 17.99 48.65
CA ARG A 802 -9.19 17.60 47.62
C ARG A 802 -9.27 18.51 46.40
N HIS A 803 -10.49 18.92 46.05
CA HIS A 803 -10.81 19.80 44.93
C HIS A 803 -11.77 20.91 45.42
N PRO A 804 -11.26 22.01 46.00
CA PRO A 804 -12.10 23.00 46.67
C PRO A 804 -12.95 23.84 45.69
N ALA A 805 -12.58 23.89 44.40
CA ALA A 805 -13.26 24.71 43.40
C ALA A 805 -13.52 23.96 42.08
N VAL A 806 -14.54 24.38 41.32
CA VAL A 806 -14.90 23.79 40.01
C VAL A 806 -13.69 23.60 39.07
N PRO A 807 -12.81 24.60 38.86
CA PRO A 807 -11.68 24.44 37.94
C PRO A 807 -10.73 23.32 38.36
N SER A 808 -10.44 23.20 39.66
CA SER A 808 -9.57 22.16 40.21
C SER A 808 -10.15 20.75 40.04
N PHE A 809 -11.48 20.62 40.15
CA PHE A 809 -12.18 19.36 39.92
C PHE A 809 -12.17 18.97 38.43
N MET A 810 -12.43 19.93 37.54
CA MET A 810 -12.39 19.69 36.09
C MET A 810 -11.00 19.29 35.62
N GLU A 811 -9.94 19.92 36.16
CA GLU A 811 -8.55 19.56 35.86
C GLU A 811 -8.20 18.15 36.33
N TYR A 812 -8.67 17.76 37.52
CA TYR A 812 -8.55 16.39 37.99
C TYR A 812 -9.23 15.39 37.05
N ILE A 813 -10.49 15.62 36.68
CA ILE A 813 -11.24 14.73 35.77
C ILE A 813 -10.56 14.63 34.40
N LYS A 814 -10.06 15.74 33.84
CA LYS A 814 -9.34 15.75 32.55
C LYS A 814 -8.11 14.85 32.58
N ASN A 815 -7.33 14.96 33.65
CA ASN A 815 -6.06 14.26 33.79
C ASN A 815 -6.23 12.84 34.32
N ARG A 816 -7.39 12.46 34.86
CA ARG A 816 -7.64 11.11 35.37
C ARG A 816 -7.51 10.04 34.27
N GLN A 817 -6.75 8.99 34.55
CA GLN A 817 -6.57 7.81 33.70
C GLN A 817 -6.55 6.55 34.56
N MET A 818 -7.42 5.60 34.26
CA MET A 818 -7.35 4.25 34.84
C MET A 818 -6.37 3.40 34.02
N VAL A 819 -5.40 2.77 34.69
CA VAL A 819 -4.39 1.92 34.05
C VAL A 819 -4.36 0.55 34.71
N ARG A 820 -4.41 -0.50 33.90
CA ARG A 820 -4.30 -1.90 34.29
C ARG A 820 -2.84 -2.36 34.13
N PHE A 821 -2.24 -2.79 35.23
CA PHE A 821 -0.89 -3.33 35.25
C PHE A 821 -0.91 -4.86 35.17
N ARG A 822 -0.05 -5.45 34.35
CA ARG A 822 0.13 -6.91 34.21
C ARG A 822 1.60 -7.30 34.36
N SER A 823 1.89 -8.42 35.03
CA SER A 823 3.26 -8.96 35.09
C SER A 823 3.72 -9.44 33.71
N LEU A 824 4.97 -9.16 33.33
CA LEU A 824 5.56 -9.64 32.07
C LEU A 824 5.75 -11.16 32.06
N ASP A 825 6.15 -11.74 33.20
CA ASP A 825 6.39 -13.18 33.34
C ASP A 825 5.09 -13.98 33.49
N ARG A 826 4.06 -13.37 34.09
CA ARG A 826 2.76 -14.02 34.41
C ARG A 826 1.57 -13.09 34.11
N PRO A 827 1.31 -12.79 32.83
CA PRO A 827 0.34 -11.76 32.45
C PRO A 827 -1.13 -12.08 32.78
N ASN A 828 -1.47 -13.36 33.01
CA ASN A 828 -2.82 -13.81 33.32
C ASN A 828 -3.11 -13.96 34.82
N ASP A 829 -2.08 -14.04 35.66
CA ASP A 829 -2.23 -14.37 37.09
C ASP A 829 -2.11 -13.11 37.98
N ASP A 830 -1.24 -12.16 37.59
CA ASP A 830 -0.95 -10.96 38.40
C ASP A 830 -1.39 -9.69 37.66
N CYS A 831 -2.60 -9.19 37.99
CA CYS A 831 -3.10 -7.91 37.48
C CYS A 831 -3.79 -7.06 38.55
N PHE A 832 -3.64 -5.74 38.43
CA PHE A 832 -4.33 -4.75 39.27
C PHE A 832 -4.55 -3.45 38.48
N CYS A 833 -5.48 -2.60 38.93
CA CYS A 833 -5.76 -1.32 38.31
C CYS A 833 -5.39 -0.18 39.25
N LEU A 834 -4.77 0.87 38.72
CA LEU A 834 -4.49 2.11 39.44
C LEU A 834 -5.11 3.31 38.73
N GLU A 835 -5.58 4.26 39.54
CA GLU A 835 -5.90 5.59 39.06
C GLU A 835 -4.63 6.44 39.05
N LEU A 836 -4.29 6.95 37.87
CA LEU A 836 -3.14 7.78 37.62
C LEU A 836 -3.56 9.07 36.90
N ALA A 837 -2.69 10.07 36.87
CA ALA A 837 -2.87 11.28 36.09
C ALA A 837 -2.09 11.15 34.78
N LYS A 838 -2.67 11.62 33.67
CA LYS A 838 -2.09 11.58 32.32
C LYS A 838 -0.73 12.28 32.25
N ASN A 839 -0.50 13.29 33.10
CA ASN A 839 0.74 14.05 33.21
C ASN A 839 1.78 13.42 34.15
N HIS A 840 1.48 12.30 34.81
CA HIS A 840 2.47 11.58 35.62
C HIS A 840 3.68 11.20 34.76
N THR A 841 4.87 11.49 35.29
CA THR A 841 6.14 11.06 34.71
C THR A 841 6.35 9.56 34.95
N TYR A 842 7.38 8.99 34.33
CA TYR A 842 7.77 7.60 34.60
C TYR A 842 7.98 7.34 36.09
N ASP A 843 8.68 8.26 36.77
CA ASP A 843 8.99 8.19 38.19
C ASP A 843 7.69 8.21 39.03
N ASP A 844 6.74 9.10 38.72
CA ASP A 844 5.43 9.19 39.40
C ASP A 844 4.57 7.92 39.26
N VAL A 845 4.68 7.24 38.11
CA VAL A 845 3.96 6.00 37.84
C VAL A 845 4.58 4.86 38.66
N VAL A 846 5.89 4.67 38.59
CA VAL A 846 6.55 3.57 39.32
C VAL A 846 6.48 3.75 40.84
N GLU A 847 6.50 4.99 41.35
CA GLU A 847 6.30 5.27 42.78
C GLU A 847 4.93 4.80 43.29
N ARG A 848 3.89 4.89 42.46
CA ARG A 848 2.54 4.38 42.82
C ARG A 848 2.39 2.88 42.62
N VAL A 849 3.14 2.31 41.68
CA VAL A 849 3.16 0.87 41.43
C VAL A 849 3.94 0.12 42.52
N ALA A 850 5.05 0.68 43.02
CA ALA A 850 5.95 0.01 43.97
C ALA A 850 5.28 -0.51 45.26
N PRO A 851 4.38 0.24 45.93
CA PRO A 851 3.64 -0.26 47.09
C PRO A 851 2.78 -1.49 46.79
N HIS A 852 2.20 -1.58 45.59
CA HIS A 852 1.38 -2.72 45.16
C HIS A 852 2.21 -3.98 44.91
N LEU A 853 3.49 -3.81 44.59
CA LEU A 853 4.45 -4.89 44.39
C LEU A 853 5.27 -5.23 45.66
N GLY A 854 5.06 -4.50 46.76
CA GLY A 854 5.86 -4.65 47.98
C GLY A 854 7.33 -4.22 47.81
N LEU A 855 7.65 -3.39 46.82
CA LEU A 855 9.00 -2.93 46.54
C LEU A 855 9.31 -1.63 47.28
N LYS A 856 10.50 -1.56 47.89
CA LYS A 856 10.99 -0.34 48.56
C LYS A 856 11.63 0.67 47.61
N ASP A 857 12.14 0.18 46.48
CA ASP A 857 12.86 0.97 45.48
C ASP A 857 12.08 0.94 44.16
N PRO A 858 11.34 2.02 43.83
CA PRO A 858 10.56 2.12 42.59
C PRO A 858 11.42 2.07 41.31
N SER A 859 12.69 2.46 41.39
CA SER A 859 13.57 2.53 40.22
C SER A 859 13.90 1.16 39.61
N LYS A 860 13.59 0.07 40.33
CA LYS A 860 13.74 -1.32 39.86
C LYS A 860 12.56 -1.80 39.03
N ILE A 861 11.53 -1.00 38.82
CA ILE A 861 10.38 -1.37 37.99
C ILE A 861 10.67 -0.95 36.56
N ARG A 862 10.56 -1.89 35.62
CA ARG A 862 10.60 -1.60 34.18
C ARG A 862 9.22 -1.82 33.58
N LEU A 863 8.73 -0.81 32.87
CA LEU A 863 7.43 -0.82 32.19
C LEU A 863 7.59 -1.15 30.70
N THR A 864 6.61 -1.87 30.16
CA THR A 864 6.54 -2.23 28.73
C THR A 864 5.15 -1.90 28.19
N PRO A 865 5.04 -1.23 27.02
CA PRO A 865 3.75 -0.88 26.44
C PRO A 865 2.97 -2.12 25.97
N HIS A 866 1.66 -1.97 25.83
CA HIS A 866 0.79 -3.01 25.29
C HIS A 866 0.57 -2.80 23.77
N ASN A 867 0.78 -3.85 22.99
CA ASN A 867 0.41 -3.86 21.59
C ASN A 867 -1.08 -4.20 21.44
N CYS A 868 -1.88 -3.21 21.05
CA CYS A 868 -3.33 -3.35 20.92
C CYS A 868 -3.78 -4.35 19.84
N TYR A 869 -2.95 -4.65 18.84
CA TYR A 869 -3.27 -5.59 17.77
C TYR A 869 -3.00 -7.04 18.16
N SER A 870 -1.82 -7.32 18.74
CA SER A 870 -1.45 -8.69 19.14
C SER A 870 -1.98 -9.08 20.53
N GLN A 871 -2.44 -8.11 21.32
CA GLN A 871 -2.82 -8.29 22.73
C GLN A 871 -1.65 -8.82 23.60
N GLN A 872 -0.43 -8.44 23.25
CA GLN A 872 0.82 -8.86 23.90
C GLN A 872 1.67 -7.63 24.27
N PRO A 873 2.65 -7.77 25.20
CA PRO A 873 3.63 -6.71 25.44
C PRO A 873 4.43 -6.41 24.16
N GLU A 874 4.80 -5.15 23.97
CA GLU A 874 5.73 -4.79 22.90
C GLU A 874 7.11 -5.46 23.06
N PRO A 875 7.84 -5.71 21.96
CA PRO A 875 9.17 -6.32 22.03
C PRO A 875 10.19 -5.49 22.79
N THR A 876 10.00 -4.17 22.84
CA THR A 876 10.94 -3.23 23.46
C THR A 876 10.31 -2.57 24.69
N PRO A 877 10.93 -2.66 25.88
CA PRO A 877 10.45 -1.96 27.06
C PRO A 877 10.67 -0.45 26.95
N ILE A 878 9.92 0.32 27.75
CA ILE A 878 10.08 1.77 27.84
C ILE A 878 11.44 2.08 28.48
N LYS A 879 12.27 2.87 27.78
CA LYS A 879 13.56 3.33 28.32
C LYS A 879 13.33 4.37 29.42
N TYR A 880 14.25 4.45 30.38
CA TYR A 880 14.16 5.44 31.44
C TYR A 880 14.18 6.85 30.85
N ARG A 881 13.14 7.63 31.17
CA ARG A 881 12.93 9.02 30.69
C ARG A 881 12.93 9.19 29.16
N SER A 882 12.65 8.15 28.37
CA SER A 882 12.45 8.32 26.92
C SER A 882 11.09 8.93 26.57
N VAL A 883 10.14 8.84 27.49
CA VAL A 883 8.77 9.35 27.38
C VAL A 883 8.48 10.26 28.57
N ASN A 884 7.77 11.36 28.31
CA ASN A 884 7.59 12.43 29.30
C ASN A 884 6.44 12.12 30.25
N HIS A 885 5.31 11.64 29.72
CA HIS A 885 4.08 11.49 30.48
C HIS A 885 3.41 10.14 30.27
N LEU A 886 2.56 9.74 31.21
CA LEU A 886 1.79 8.49 31.15
C LEU A 886 1.00 8.33 29.85
N VAL A 887 0.44 9.42 29.32
CA VAL A 887 -0.29 9.36 28.03
C VAL A 887 0.59 8.82 26.90
N ASP A 888 1.87 9.18 26.88
CA ASP A 888 2.82 8.72 25.86
C ASP A 888 3.19 7.25 26.04
N MET A 889 3.17 6.74 27.28
CA MET A 889 3.42 5.33 27.59
C MET A 889 2.29 4.41 27.11
N LEU A 890 1.09 4.96 26.95
CA LEU A 890 -0.13 4.23 26.62
C LEU A 890 -0.45 4.25 25.12
N ILE A 891 0.21 5.10 24.33
CA ILE A 891 -0.06 5.26 22.88
C ILE A 891 0.67 4.19 22.07
N HIS A 892 -0.08 3.49 21.21
CA HIS A 892 0.43 2.56 20.20
C HIS A 892 -0.24 2.84 18.85
N TYR A 893 0.52 3.26 17.83
CA TYR A 893 0.03 3.57 16.46
C TYR A 893 -1.31 4.32 16.42
N ASN A 894 -1.42 5.40 17.21
CA ASN A 894 -2.61 6.26 17.35
C ASN A 894 -3.78 5.73 18.21
N GLN A 895 -3.63 4.59 18.87
CA GLN A 895 -4.59 4.11 19.87
C GLN A 895 -4.03 4.21 21.28
N ILE A 896 -4.83 4.67 22.24
CA ILE A 896 -4.46 4.69 23.66
C ILE A 896 -4.94 3.38 24.29
N SER A 897 -4.01 2.60 24.84
CA SER A 897 -4.32 1.42 25.64
C SER A 897 -4.49 1.79 27.11
N ASP A 898 -5.31 1.02 27.85
CA ASP A 898 -5.38 1.10 29.31
C ASP A 898 -4.40 0.13 30.00
N ILE A 899 -3.52 -0.57 29.27
CA ILE A 899 -2.67 -1.64 29.82
C ILE A 899 -1.19 -1.27 29.76
N LEU A 900 -0.48 -1.49 30.88
CA LEU A 900 0.98 -1.51 30.94
C LEU A 900 1.48 -2.83 31.53
N TYR A 901 2.52 -3.39 30.94
CA TYR A 901 3.23 -4.52 31.53
C TYR A 901 4.36 -4.03 32.42
N TYR A 902 4.67 -4.79 33.47
CA TYR A 902 5.79 -4.50 34.35
C TYR A 902 6.65 -5.73 34.62
N GLU A 903 7.92 -5.48 34.91
CA GLU A 903 8.85 -6.47 35.47
C GLU A 903 9.71 -5.82 36.57
N VAL A 904 10.28 -6.66 37.44
CA VAL A 904 11.11 -6.23 38.56
C VAL A 904 12.56 -6.59 38.28
N LEU A 905 13.42 -5.57 38.23
CA LEU A 905 14.85 -5.68 37.95
C LEU A 905 15.67 -5.95 39.23
N ASP A 906 16.86 -6.52 39.05
CA ASP A 906 17.85 -6.73 40.11
C ASP A 906 18.54 -5.42 40.54
N ILE A 907 18.79 -4.53 39.57
CA ILE A 907 19.37 -3.19 39.76
C ILE A 907 18.43 -2.08 39.25
N PRO A 908 18.58 -0.83 39.72
CA PRO A 908 17.84 0.33 39.21
C PRO A 908 17.92 0.47 37.67
N LEU A 909 16.79 0.77 37.03
CA LEU A 909 16.70 0.96 35.59
C LEU A 909 17.65 2.07 35.05
N PRO A 910 17.85 3.22 35.72
CA PRO A 910 18.79 4.24 35.26
C PRO A 910 20.23 3.71 35.19
N GLU A 911 20.64 2.91 36.19
CA GLU A 911 21.95 2.27 36.23
C GLU A 911 22.08 1.22 35.11
N LEU A 912 21.05 0.38 34.95
CA LEU A 912 21.01 -0.64 33.90
C LEU A 912 21.15 -0.03 32.50
N GLN A 913 20.57 1.15 32.26
CA GLN A 913 20.60 1.83 30.96
C GLN A 913 21.98 2.38 30.58
N CYS A 914 22.85 2.65 31.56
CA CYS A 914 24.25 3.05 31.36
C CYS A 914 25.16 1.85 31.06
N LEU A 915 24.68 0.63 31.26
CA LEU A 915 25.42 -0.61 31.03
C LEU A 915 24.99 -1.24 29.70
N LYS A 916 25.93 -1.95 29.07
CA LYS A 916 25.64 -2.92 28.01
C LYS A 916 25.77 -4.31 28.61
N THR A 917 24.74 -5.13 28.40
CA THR A 917 24.77 -6.55 28.77
C THR A 917 25.16 -7.34 27.53
N LEU A 918 26.30 -8.03 27.55
CA LEU A 918 26.73 -8.94 26.50
C LEU A 918 26.57 -10.39 26.97
N LYS A 919 25.96 -11.21 26.14
CA LYS A 919 25.86 -12.66 26.37
C LYS A 919 27.00 -13.37 25.65
N VAL A 920 28.02 -13.80 26.40
CA VAL A 920 29.26 -14.38 25.85
C VAL A 920 29.33 -15.87 26.16
N ALA A 921 29.60 -16.68 25.13
CA ALA A 921 29.80 -18.13 25.25
C ALA A 921 31.30 -18.45 25.40
N PHE A 922 31.73 -18.85 26.60
CA PHE A 922 33.13 -19.24 26.84
C PHE A 922 33.37 -20.69 26.45
N HIS A 923 34.36 -20.93 25.59
CA HIS A 923 34.78 -22.27 25.15
C HIS A 923 36.09 -22.65 25.82
N HIS A 924 36.09 -23.78 26.52
CA HIS A 924 37.28 -24.32 27.16
C HIS A 924 38.11 -25.11 26.14
N CYS A 925 39.43 -25.16 26.33
CA CYS A 925 40.32 -25.96 25.49
C CYS A 925 40.17 -27.49 25.68
N THR A 926 39.39 -27.94 26.67
CA THR A 926 39.29 -29.37 27.08
C THR A 926 37.88 -29.84 27.42
N LYS A 927 36.88 -28.96 27.47
CA LYS A 927 35.48 -29.30 27.78
C LYS A 927 34.62 -28.99 26.54
N ASP A 928 33.77 -29.94 26.14
CA ASP A 928 32.94 -29.81 24.93
C ASP A 928 31.74 -28.84 25.09
N GLU A 929 31.36 -28.48 26.33
CA GLU A 929 30.19 -27.61 26.57
C GLU A 929 30.59 -26.16 26.89
N ALA A 930 30.06 -25.22 26.12
CA ALA A 930 30.32 -23.79 26.30
C ALA A 930 29.52 -23.21 27.49
N VAL A 931 30.18 -22.38 28.30
CA VAL A 931 29.56 -21.70 29.45
C VAL A 931 29.05 -20.33 29.01
N ILE A 932 27.74 -20.12 29.06
CA ILE A 932 27.12 -18.83 28.74
C ILE A 932 27.21 -17.91 29.97
N THR A 933 27.87 -16.77 29.80
CA THR A 933 28.04 -15.77 30.85
C THR A 933 27.49 -14.43 30.38
N ASN A 934 26.68 -13.80 31.23
CA ASN A 934 26.25 -12.42 31.00
C ASN A 934 27.28 -11.47 31.63
N VAL A 935 27.86 -10.62 30.81
CA VAL A 935 28.83 -9.59 31.20
C VAL A 935 28.12 -8.25 31.12
N ARG A 936 28.12 -7.47 32.22
CA ARG A 936 27.44 -6.18 32.30
C ARG A 936 28.48 -5.11 32.59
N LEU A 937 28.81 -4.29 31.59
CA LEU A 937 29.84 -3.26 31.67
C LEU A 937 29.32 -1.91 31.16
N PRO A 938 29.92 -0.78 31.58
CA PRO A 938 29.64 0.52 30.98
C PRO A 938 29.80 0.50 29.45
N LYS A 939 28.94 1.20 28.72
CA LYS A 939 28.92 1.15 27.23
C LYS A 939 30.26 1.50 26.58
N GLN A 940 31.00 2.44 27.17
CA GLN A 940 32.33 2.85 26.73
C GLN A 940 33.47 1.87 27.10
N SER A 941 33.16 0.74 27.75
CA SER A 941 34.17 -0.26 28.06
C SER A 941 34.67 -0.93 26.78
N THR A 942 35.86 -1.48 26.85
CA THR A 942 36.50 -2.15 25.72
C THR A 942 36.29 -3.66 25.78
N VAL A 943 36.56 -4.35 24.68
CA VAL A 943 36.61 -5.82 24.64
C VAL A 943 37.63 -6.37 25.65
N GLY A 944 38.74 -5.65 25.91
CA GLY A 944 39.68 -6.00 26.97
C GLY A 944 39.02 -6.05 28.36
N ASP A 945 38.12 -5.12 28.67
CA ASP A 945 37.39 -5.09 29.94
C ASP A 945 36.42 -6.25 30.06
N VAL A 946 35.72 -6.60 28.97
CA VAL A 946 34.86 -7.81 28.90
C VAL A 946 35.65 -9.06 29.22
N LEU A 947 36.81 -9.22 28.59
CA LEU A 947 37.67 -10.38 28.78
C LEU A 947 38.24 -10.44 30.20
N ASN A 948 38.58 -9.31 30.80
CA ASN A 948 39.02 -9.24 32.20
C ASN A 948 37.90 -9.63 33.17
N GLU A 949 36.67 -9.17 32.95
CA GLU A 949 35.52 -9.60 33.77
C GLU A 949 35.23 -11.09 33.57
N MET A 950 35.35 -11.59 32.35
CA MET A 950 35.19 -13.02 32.03
C MET A 950 36.20 -13.89 32.79
N LYS A 951 37.47 -13.48 32.91
CA LYS A 951 38.49 -14.22 33.68
C LYS A 951 38.10 -14.46 35.14
N GLY A 952 37.25 -13.60 35.72
CA GLY A 952 36.72 -13.78 37.08
C GLY A 952 35.48 -14.68 37.18
N LYS A 953 34.81 -14.97 36.04
CA LYS A 953 33.56 -15.74 35.97
C LYS A 953 33.72 -17.14 35.38
N VAL A 954 34.87 -17.44 34.77
CA VAL A 954 35.15 -18.72 34.10
C VAL A 954 36.37 -19.41 34.71
N GLU A 955 36.39 -20.75 34.64
CA GLU A 955 37.58 -21.54 34.99
C GLU A 955 38.58 -21.50 33.84
N LEU A 956 39.82 -21.06 34.11
CA LEU A 956 40.92 -20.99 33.15
C LEU A 956 41.88 -22.18 33.30
N SER A 957 42.56 -22.56 32.22
CA SER A 957 43.58 -23.62 32.22
C SER A 957 44.83 -23.24 33.03
N HIS A 958 45.20 -21.96 33.04
CA HIS A 958 46.23 -21.40 33.93
C HIS A 958 45.93 -19.93 34.28
N PRO A 959 46.45 -19.40 35.40
CA PRO A 959 46.11 -18.05 35.90
C PRO A 959 46.46 -16.91 34.94
N ASN A 960 47.45 -17.12 34.07
CA ASN A 960 47.93 -16.14 33.10
C ASN A 960 47.41 -16.39 31.68
N ALA A 961 46.30 -17.13 31.53
CA ALA A 961 45.74 -17.42 30.22
C ALA A 961 45.28 -16.11 29.55
N GLU A 962 45.66 -15.95 28.29
CA GLU A 962 45.21 -14.83 27.45
C GLU A 962 43.91 -15.25 26.77
N LEU A 963 42.91 -14.37 26.81
CA LEU A 963 41.62 -14.63 26.19
C LEU A 963 41.48 -13.76 24.95
N ARG A 964 40.71 -14.23 23.98
CA ARG A 964 40.21 -13.44 22.86
C ARG A 964 38.71 -13.53 22.76
N LEU A 965 38.10 -12.51 22.17
CA LEU A 965 36.68 -12.48 21.83
C LEU A 965 36.50 -12.61 20.32
N LEU A 966 35.59 -13.48 19.94
CA LEU A 966 35.28 -13.86 18.57
C LEU A 966 33.80 -13.60 18.27
N GLU A 967 33.53 -13.16 17.06
CA GLU A 967 32.18 -13.11 16.49
C GLU A 967 31.95 -14.37 15.64
N VAL A 968 31.00 -15.21 16.06
CA VAL A 968 30.68 -16.46 15.38
C VAL A 968 29.26 -16.42 14.83
N PHE A 969 29.12 -16.71 13.55
CA PHE A 969 27.82 -16.81 12.89
C PHE A 969 27.84 -17.93 11.86
N TYR A 970 26.74 -18.68 11.80
CA TYR A 970 26.55 -19.78 10.84
C TYR A 970 27.77 -20.74 10.77
N HIS A 971 28.29 -21.13 11.96
CA HIS A 971 29.46 -22.00 12.14
C HIS A 971 30.78 -21.48 11.55
N LYS A 972 30.94 -20.15 11.45
CA LYS A 972 32.17 -19.48 10.99
C LYS A 972 32.59 -18.38 11.96
N ILE A 973 33.90 -18.21 12.14
CA ILE A 973 34.48 -17.06 12.83
C ILE A 973 34.61 -15.92 11.83
N TYR A 974 33.84 -14.85 12.02
CA TYR A 974 33.82 -13.68 11.13
C TYR A 974 34.80 -12.60 11.55
N LYS A 975 34.99 -12.42 12.86
CA LYS A 975 35.80 -11.34 13.40
C LYS A 975 36.48 -11.77 14.69
N ILE A 976 37.75 -11.42 14.81
CA ILE A 976 38.48 -11.40 16.08
C ILE A 976 38.45 -9.95 16.56
N PHE A 977 37.86 -9.70 17.72
CA PHE A 977 37.76 -8.34 18.24
C PHE A 977 39.11 -7.89 18.80
N PRO A 978 39.65 -6.72 18.38
CA PRO A 978 40.81 -6.14 19.04
C PRO A 978 40.44 -5.68 20.45
N LEU A 979 41.39 -5.77 21.39
CA LEU A 979 41.16 -5.45 22.79
C LEU A 979 40.68 -4.02 23.02
N SER A 980 41.03 -3.09 22.13
CA SER A 980 40.66 -1.68 22.19
C SER A 980 39.27 -1.37 21.62
N GLU A 981 38.58 -2.33 21.00
CA GLU A 981 37.25 -2.08 20.43
C GLU A 981 36.22 -1.83 21.54
N GLU A 982 35.44 -0.76 21.38
CA GLU A 982 34.39 -0.40 22.32
C GLU A 982 33.20 -1.36 22.21
N ILE A 983 32.69 -1.80 23.36
CA ILE A 983 31.60 -2.77 23.39
C ILE A 983 30.30 -2.20 22.86
N GLU A 984 30.10 -0.88 22.90
CA GLU A 984 28.92 -0.21 22.33
C GLU A 984 28.67 -0.59 20.87
N ASN A 985 29.74 -0.79 20.09
CA ASN A 985 29.68 -1.10 18.66
C ASN A 985 29.40 -2.59 18.33
N ILE A 986 29.41 -3.47 19.33
CA ILE A 986 29.19 -4.92 19.13
C ILE A 986 27.69 -5.23 18.96
N ASN A 987 27.30 -5.93 17.89
CA ASN A 987 25.92 -6.37 17.69
C ASN A 987 25.70 -7.78 18.25
N ASP A 988 25.01 -7.90 19.37
CA ASP A 988 24.74 -9.16 20.07
C ASP A 988 23.33 -9.74 19.82
N GLN A 989 22.54 -9.12 18.93
CA GLN A 989 21.17 -9.56 18.66
C GLN A 989 21.07 -10.77 17.71
N TYR A 990 22.06 -10.93 16.82
CA TYR A 990 22.04 -11.95 15.76
C TYR A 990 23.29 -12.84 15.75
N TRP A 991 24.38 -12.40 16.36
CA TRP A 991 25.69 -13.05 16.33
C TRP A 991 26.01 -13.68 17.68
N THR A 992 26.71 -14.82 17.68
CA THR A 992 27.18 -15.45 18.92
C THR A 992 28.55 -14.89 19.26
N LEU A 993 28.65 -14.19 20.40
CA LEU A 993 29.94 -13.78 20.95
C LEU A 993 30.58 -14.98 21.66
N ARG A 994 31.75 -15.41 21.17
CA ARG A 994 32.52 -16.53 21.73
C ARG A 994 33.81 -16.01 22.34
N ALA A 995 34.09 -16.37 23.59
CA ALA A 995 35.40 -16.14 24.20
C ALA A 995 36.15 -17.46 24.32
N GLU A 996 37.47 -17.45 24.08
CA GLU A 996 38.32 -18.64 24.20
C GLU A 996 39.75 -18.26 24.62
N GLU A 997 40.48 -19.23 25.16
CA GLU A 997 41.90 -19.10 25.49
C GLU A 997 42.76 -19.14 24.23
N VAL A 998 43.72 -18.22 24.12
CA VAL A 998 44.70 -18.19 23.02
C VAL A 998 45.76 -19.28 23.27
N PRO A 999 45.86 -20.31 22.41
CA PRO A 999 46.85 -21.38 22.57
C PRO A 999 48.30 -20.86 22.46
N GLU A 1000 49.22 -21.49 23.19
CA GLU A 1000 50.67 -21.13 23.16
C GLU A 1000 51.30 -21.27 21.76
N GLU A 1001 50.77 -22.18 20.92
CA GLU A 1001 51.18 -22.34 19.52
C GLU A 1001 50.84 -21.11 18.65
N GLU A 1002 49.84 -20.32 19.03
CA GLU A 1002 49.42 -19.12 18.29
C GLU A 1002 50.13 -17.85 18.79
N LYS A 1003 50.74 -17.89 19.99
CA LYS A 1003 51.48 -16.75 20.57
C LYS A 1003 52.87 -16.56 19.96
N ASN A 1004 53.46 -17.62 19.42
CA ASN A 1004 54.83 -17.65 18.89
C ASN A 1004 54.87 -17.73 17.35
N ILE A 1005 53.94 -17.05 16.67
CA ILE A 1005 53.87 -17.00 15.20
C ILE A 1005 55.01 -16.11 14.67
N GLY A 1006 55.85 -16.64 13.78
CA GLY A 1006 56.92 -15.88 13.14
C GLY A 1006 56.42 -14.85 12.11
N PRO A 1007 57.27 -13.91 11.62
CA PRO A 1007 56.85 -12.87 10.67
C PRO A 1007 56.36 -13.41 9.31
N HIS A 1008 56.63 -14.68 9.00
CA HIS A 1008 56.22 -15.37 7.78
C HIS A 1008 55.08 -16.38 8.00
N ASP A 1009 54.66 -16.59 9.25
CA ASP A 1009 53.58 -17.51 9.60
C ASP A 1009 52.23 -16.77 9.61
N ARG A 1010 51.11 -17.50 9.48
CA ARG A 1010 49.77 -16.90 9.49
C ARG A 1010 48.76 -17.69 10.29
N LEU A 1011 47.88 -16.97 10.98
CA LEU A 1011 46.70 -17.54 11.62
C LEU A 1011 45.56 -17.60 10.59
N VAL A 1012 44.98 -18.79 10.38
CA VAL A 1012 43.89 -19.00 9.42
C VAL A 1012 42.62 -19.50 10.11
N HIS A 1013 41.47 -19.12 9.53
CA HIS A 1013 40.15 -19.52 9.99
C HIS A 1013 39.78 -20.89 9.42
N VAL A 1014 39.44 -21.84 10.29
CA VAL A 1014 39.05 -23.21 9.93
C VAL A 1014 37.58 -23.44 10.27
N TYR A 1015 36.81 -24.02 9.33
CA TYR A 1015 35.41 -24.40 9.57
C TYR A 1015 35.03 -25.72 8.89
N HIS A 1016 33.99 -26.36 9.40
CA HIS A 1016 33.48 -27.63 8.87
C HIS A 1016 32.30 -27.40 7.93
N PHE A 1017 32.25 -28.14 6.84
CA PHE A 1017 31.16 -28.05 5.88
C PHE A 1017 30.86 -29.37 5.18
N LYS A 1018 29.68 -29.42 4.56
CA LYS A 1018 29.34 -30.44 3.57
C LYS A 1018 28.83 -29.76 2.31
N LYS A 1019 29.05 -30.40 1.17
CA LYS A 1019 28.39 -30.02 -0.08
C LYS A 1019 27.00 -30.62 -0.13
N GLU A 1020 26.02 -29.79 -0.45
CA GLU A 1020 24.65 -30.23 -0.72
C GLU A 1020 24.28 -29.81 -2.14
N THR A 1021 23.88 -30.79 -2.95
CA THR A 1021 23.49 -30.55 -4.34
C THR A 1021 21.98 -30.38 -4.40
N ALA A 1022 21.50 -29.15 -4.26
CA ALA A 1022 20.10 -28.80 -4.48
C ALA A 1022 20.00 -27.95 -5.75
N GLN A 1023 19.15 -28.35 -6.70
CA GLN A 1023 18.76 -27.55 -7.87
C GLN A 1023 19.94 -26.98 -8.70
N ASN A 1024 20.96 -27.80 -9.01
CA ASN A 1024 22.09 -27.44 -9.87
C ASN A 1024 22.95 -26.22 -9.45
N GLN A 1025 22.84 -25.77 -8.19
CA GLN A 1025 23.80 -24.84 -7.59
C GLN A 1025 24.55 -25.51 -6.44
N LEU A 1026 25.84 -25.21 -6.32
CA LEU A 1026 26.74 -25.78 -5.32
C LEU A 1026 26.52 -25.05 -3.99
N GLN A 1027 25.70 -25.63 -3.10
CA GLN A 1027 25.41 -25.03 -1.80
C GLN A 1027 26.31 -25.64 -0.71
N ILE A 1028 26.99 -24.78 0.05
CA ILE A 1028 27.82 -25.18 1.19
C ILE A 1028 26.97 -25.07 2.46
N GLN A 1029 26.74 -26.20 3.14
CA GLN A 1029 26.16 -26.18 4.48
C GLN A 1029 27.28 -26.28 5.52
N ASN A 1030 27.45 -25.23 6.33
CA ASN A 1030 28.42 -25.21 7.42
C ASN A 1030 27.83 -25.89 8.67
N PHE A 1031 28.68 -26.52 9.46
CA PHE A 1031 28.29 -27.12 10.74
C PHE A 1031 29.50 -27.17 11.67
N GLY A 1032 29.31 -27.73 12.87
CA GLY A 1032 30.39 -27.96 13.82
C GLY A 1032 30.93 -26.68 14.46
N GLU A 1033 32.08 -26.79 15.11
CA GLU A 1033 32.72 -25.69 15.83
C GLU A 1033 33.91 -25.17 15.01
N PRO A 1034 33.88 -23.90 14.54
CA PRO A 1034 35.03 -23.31 13.87
C PRO A 1034 36.17 -23.05 14.87
N PHE A 1035 37.40 -23.03 14.38
CA PHE A 1035 38.60 -22.77 15.17
C PHE A 1035 39.69 -22.08 14.35
N LEU A 1036 40.69 -21.55 15.04
CA LEU A 1036 41.86 -20.92 14.41
C LEU A 1036 43.06 -21.89 14.42
N LEU A 1037 43.89 -21.78 13.39
CA LEU A 1037 45.08 -22.61 13.21
C LEU A 1037 46.25 -21.77 12.69
N ALA A 1038 47.40 -21.87 13.35
CA ALA A 1038 48.64 -21.27 12.87
C ALA A 1038 49.29 -22.15 11.78
N ILE A 1039 49.54 -21.59 10.60
CA ILE A 1039 50.22 -22.25 9.48
C ILE A 1039 51.61 -21.63 9.30
N HIS A 1040 52.64 -22.49 9.24
CA HIS A 1040 54.03 -22.07 9.12
C HIS A 1040 54.53 -22.03 7.67
N GLU A 1041 55.57 -21.24 7.41
CA GLU A 1041 56.16 -21.14 6.08
C GLU A 1041 56.70 -22.49 5.57
N GLY A 1042 56.21 -22.93 4.41
CA GLY A 1042 56.62 -24.18 3.78
C GLY A 1042 55.90 -25.44 4.28
N GLU A 1043 55.02 -25.32 5.27
CA GLU A 1043 54.22 -26.43 5.83
C GLU A 1043 53.28 -27.02 4.77
N THR A 1044 53.33 -28.34 4.63
CA THR A 1044 52.50 -29.10 3.69
C THR A 1044 51.15 -29.45 4.29
N LEU A 1045 50.14 -29.71 3.45
CA LEU A 1045 48.83 -30.15 3.92
C LEU A 1045 48.93 -31.45 4.74
N ALA A 1046 49.84 -32.37 4.39
CA ALA A 1046 50.07 -33.60 5.14
C ALA A 1046 50.44 -33.34 6.61
N GLU A 1047 51.29 -32.35 6.86
CA GLU A 1047 51.71 -31.94 8.22
C GLU A 1047 50.56 -31.25 8.97
N ILE A 1048 49.80 -30.39 8.28
CA ILE A 1048 48.61 -29.71 8.83
C ILE A 1048 47.52 -30.71 9.20
N LYS A 1049 47.28 -31.73 8.37
CA LYS A 1049 46.32 -32.82 8.63
C LYS A 1049 46.62 -33.52 9.95
N VAL A 1050 47.90 -33.82 10.24
CA VAL A 1050 48.30 -34.45 11.52
C VAL A 1050 47.96 -33.55 12.71
N ARG A 1051 48.19 -32.24 12.60
CA ARG A 1051 47.86 -31.27 13.66
C ARG A 1051 46.35 -31.12 13.87
N ILE A 1052 45.58 -30.99 12.79
CA ILE A 1052 44.11 -30.90 12.85
C ILE A 1052 43.53 -32.18 13.46
N LYS A 1053 44.00 -33.36 13.04
CA LYS A 1053 43.57 -34.64 13.63
C LYS A 1053 43.84 -34.69 15.14
N LYS A 1054 45.03 -34.26 15.57
CA LYS A 1054 45.40 -34.22 16.99
C LYS A 1054 44.52 -33.23 17.77
N LYS A 1055 44.21 -32.06 17.18
CA LYS A 1055 43.38 -31.02 17.80
C LYS A 1055 41.91 -31.47 17.96
N LEU A 1056 41.34 -32.08 16.93
CA LEU A 1056 39.95 -32.55 16.92
C LEU A 1056 39.75 -33.94 17.54
N GLN A 1057 40.84 -34.66 17.85
CA GLN A 1057 40.83 -36.00 18.43
C GLN A 1057 40.00 -37.03 17.62
N VAL A 1058 40.01 -36.91 16.29
CA VAL A 1058 39.20 -37.75 15.40
C VAL A 1058 39.90 -39.09 15.10
N PRO A 1059 39.18 -40.23 15.11
CA PRO A 1059 39.73 -41.53 14.71
C PRO A 1059 40.28 -41.54 13.28
N GLU A 1060 41.40 -42.25 13.05
CA GLU A 1060 42.06 -42.31 11.73
C GLU A 1060 41.13 -42.79 10.60
N VAL A 1061 40.24 -43.73 10.92
CA VAL A 1061 39.27 -44.31 9.96
C VAL A 1061 38.25 -43.26 9.48
N GLU A 1062 37.92 -42.30 10.32
CA GLU A 1062 36.98 -41.23 9.99
C GLU A 1062 37.71 -40.07 9.31
N PHE A 1063 38.85 -39.65 9.88
CA PHE A 1063 39.64 -38.54 9.39
C PHE A 1063 40.20 -38.76 7.98
N SER A 1064 40.52 -40.01 7.62
CA SER A 1064 40.97 -40.37 6.26
C SER A 1064 39.92 -40.13 5.16
N LYS A 1065 38.64 -39.96 5.51
CA LYS A 1065 37.56 -39.63 4.57
C LYS A 1065 37.40 -38.13 4.34
N TRP A 1066 38.04 -37.29 5.15
CA TRP A 1066 37.86 -35.84 5.12
C TRP A 1066 38.61 -35.23 3.94
N LYS A 1067 37.98 -34.24 3.29
CA LYS A 1067 38.62 -33.45 2.23
C LYS A 1067 38.90 -32.05 2.73
N PHE A 1068 40.04 -31.50 2.33
CA PHE A 1068 40.51 -30.19 2.77
C PHE A 1068 40.45 -29.26 1.57
N ALA A 1069 39.85 -28.08 1.76
CA ALA A 1069 39.70 -27.11 0.70
C ALA A 1069 40.11 -25.72 1.18
N PHE A 1070 40.81 -24.98 0.33
CA PHE A 1070 40.90 -23.54 0.42
C PHE A 1070 39.58 -22.93 -0.05
N ILE A 1071 38.95 -22.09 0.76
CA ILE A 1071 37.65 -21.51 0.44
C ILE A 1071 37.77 -20.00 0.34
N SER A 1072 37.50 -19.50 -0.87
CA SER A 1072 37.43 -18.07 -1.18
C SER A 1072 36.12 -17.77 -1.91
N LEU A 1073 35.42 -16.70 -1.51
CA LEU A 1073 34.13 -16.30 -2.11
C LEU A 1073 33.09 -17.43 -2.15
N GLY A 1074 33.09 -18.33 -1.16
CA GLY A 1074 32.18 -19.48 -1.08
C GLY A 1074 32.48 -20.61 -2.07
N ARG A 1075 33.61 -20.56 -2.79
CA ARG A 1075 34.04 -21.61 -3.73
C ARG A 1075 35.16 -22.44 -3.10
N PRO A 1076 34.99 -23.78 -2.97
CA PRO A 1076 36.02 -24.64 -2.40
C PRO A 1076 36.99 -25.14 -3.48
N GLU A 1077 38.28 -24.86 -3.28
CA GLU A 1077 39.41 -25.36 -4.05
C GLU A 1077 40.13 -26.44 -3.23
N TYR A 1078 40.07 -27.71 -3.66
CA TYR A 1078 40.63 -28.82 -2.88
C TYR A 1078 42.15 -28.86 -2.92
N LEU A 1079 42.75 -29.11 -1.76
CA LEU A 1079 44.19 -29.18 -1.56
C LEU A 1079 44.68 -30.63 -1.59
N GLN A 1080 45.86 -30.85 -2.16
CA GLN A 1080 46.59 -32.11 -2.17
C GLN A 1080 47.61 -32.15 -1.02
N ASP A 1081 48.03 -33.36 -0.63
CA ASP A 1081 48.93 -33.54 0.52
C ASP A 1081 50.29 -32.85 0.37
N SER A 1082 50.78 -32.71 -0.85
CA SER A 1082 52.04 -32.02 -1.18
C SER A 1082 51.91 -30.50 -1.23
N ASP A 1083 50.69 -29.95 -1.17
CA ASP A 1083 50.48 -28.51 -1.34
C ASP A 1083 50.97 -27.74 -0.10
N LYS A 1084 51.73 -26.67 -0.36
CA LYS A 1084 52.14 -25.72 0.67
C LYS A 1084 50.97 -24.77 0.96
N VAL A 1085 50.25 -25.04 2.04
CA VAL A 1085 48.95 -24.39 2.30
C VAL A 1085 49.08 -22.88 2.42
N LEU A 1086 50.17 -22.37 3.00
CA LEU A 1086 50.40 -20.93 3.15
C LEU A 1086 50.39 -20.18 1.80
N ASN A 1087 50.82 -20.81 0.71
CA ASN A 1087 50.84 -20.19 -0.62
C ASN A 1087 49.43 -19.81 -1.12
N CYS A 1088 48.40 -20.55 -0.71
CA CYS A 1088 47.01 -20.24 -1.05
C CYS A 1088 46.52 -18.95 -0.38
N PHE A 1089 47.15 -18.53 0.73
CA PHE A 1089 46.76 -17.36 1.48
C PHE A 1089 47.56 -16.10 1.08
N GLN A 1090 48.55 -16.17 0.18
CA GLN A 1090 49.51 -15.08 -0.09
C GLN A 1090 49.00 -13.85 -0.89
N ARG A 1091 47.75 -13.80 -1.40
CA ARG A 1091 47.25 -12.65 -2.21
C ARG A 1091 46.54 -11.55 -1.39
N LYS A 1092 47.11 -10.33 -1.50
CA LYS A 1092 46.61 -8.94 -1.28
C LYS A 1092 45.49 -8.69 -0.27
N ASP A 1093 45.80 -7.90 0.76
CA ASP A 1093 44.95 -6.96 1.51
C ASP A 1093 43.43 -7.03 1.23
N VAL A 1094 42.75 -8.01 1.83
CA VAL A 1094 41.30 -7.99 1.98
C VAL A 1094 40.97 -8.16 3.45
N TYR A 1095 40.46 -7.10 4.09
CA TYR A 1095 39.99 -7.12 5.47
C TYR A 1095 38.48 -7.43 5.51
N GLY A 1096 38.05 -8.32 6.40
CA GLY A 1096 36.63 -8.58 6.72
C GLY A 1096 36.07 -9.89 6.14
N SER A 1097 34.77 -9.92 5.81
CA SER A 1097 33.96 -11.08 5.36
C SER A 1097 34.46 -11.81 4.09
N TRP A 1098 35.63 -11.43 3.59
CA TRP A 1098 36.25 -11.84 2.35
C TRP A 1098 37.60 -12.53 2.58
N GLU A 1099 38.03 -12.69 3.84
CA GLU A 1099 39.21 -13.50 4.17
C GLU A 1099 39.00 -14.96 3.72
N PRO A 1100 40.04 -15.58 3.14
CA PRO A 1100 39.96 -17.00 2.78
C PRO A 1100 39.99 -17.90 4.02
N TYR A 1101 39.29 -19.03 3.92
CA TYR A 1101 39.18 -20.03 5.00
C TYR A 1101 39.81 -21.36 4.59
N LEU A 1102 40.22 -22.15 5.57
CA LEU A 1102 40.48 -23.58 5.39
C LEU A 1102 39.21 -24.37 5.74
N GLY A 1103 38.57 -24.96 4.74
CA GLY A 1103 37.37 -25.77 4.91
C GLY A 1103 37.67 -27.25 5.09
N LEU A 1104 36.98 -27.87 6.06
CA LEU A 1104 37.01 -29.30 6.33
C LEU A 1104 35.71 -29.93 5.84
N GLU A 1105 35.74 -30.62 4.70
CA GLU A 1105 34.57 -31.31 4.16
C GLU A 1105 34.43 -32.71 4.74
N HIS A 1106 33.32 -32.96 5.44
CA HIS A 1106 32.97 -34.29 5.94
C HIS A 1106 31.47 -34.42 6.28
N THR A 1107 31.03 -35.65 6.56
CA THR A 1107 29.67 -35.95 7.03
C THR A 1107 29.60 -35.96 8.56
N VAL A 1108 28.45 -35.57 9.12
CA VAL A 1108 28.22 -35.60 10.57
C VAL A 1108 27.80 -37.00 11.01
N GLU A 1109 28.66 -37.72 11.72
CA GLU A 1109 28.27 -38.89 12.54
C GLU A 1109 28.25 -38.48 14.02
N THR A 1110 27.25 -37.73 14.48
CA THR A 1110 27.02 -37.53 15.93
C THR A 1110 25.55 -37.76 16.32
N PRO A 1111 25.29 -38.27 17.54
CA PRO A 1111 24.02 -38.84 17.95
C PRO A 1111 22.97 -37.74 18.13
N ARG A 1112 21.72 -38.01 17.71
CA ARG A 1112 20.56 -37.14 17.97
C ARG A 1112 20.47 -36.79 19.47
N ARG A 1113 20.95 -35.61 19.89
CA ARG A 1113 20.62 -35.02 21.20
C ARG A 1113 19.29 -34.28 21.11
N VAL A 1114 18.47 -34.50 22.12
CA VAL A 1114 17.16 -33.87 22.35
C VAL A 1114 17.35 -32.36 22.53
N SER A 1115 16.48 -31.56 21.91
CA SER A 1115 16.56 -30.09 21.92
C SER A 1115 16.50 -29.52 23.35
N SER A 1116 17.49 -28.71 23.71
CA SER A 1116 17.48 -27.84 24.89
C SER A 1116 16.52 -26.64 24.70
N PRO A 1117 15.95 -26.07 25.78
CA PRO A 1117 14.75 -25.24 25.73
C PRO A 1117 14.94 -23.77 25.32
N SER A 1118 16.14 -23.32 24.92
CA SER A 1118 16.47 -21.89 24.78
C SER A 1118 16.39 -21.29 23.36
N HIS A 1119 15.95 -22.04 22.34
CA HIS A 1119 15.68 -21.50 21.00
C HIS A 1119 14.28 -21.85 20.52
N LYS A 1120 13.26 -21.24 21.12
CA LYS A 1120 11.92 -21.16 20.51
C LYS A 1120 11.86 -20.00 19.51
N ARG A 1121 12.49 -20.18 18.35
CA ARG A 1121 12.22 -19.39 17.12
C ARG A 1121 12.21 -20.26 15.86
N GLN A 1122 11.85 -21.53 16.00
CA GLN A 1122 11.44 -22.40 14.90
C GLN A 1122 10.14 -23.11 15.28
N THR A 1123 9.02 -22.47 14.97
CA THR A 1123 7.71 -23.13 15.00
C THR A 1123 6.95 -22.90 13.71
N PHE A 1124 7.60 -22.96 12.53
CA PHE A 1124 6.88 -23.00 11.24
C PHE A 1124 7.61 -23.77 10.13
N GLU A 1125 8.26 -24.89 10.44
CA GLU A 1125 8.66 -25.84 9.38
C GLU A 1125 8.39 -27.28 9.83
N LYS A 1126 7.18 -27.76 9.53
CA LYS A 1126 6.88 -29.18 9.34
C LYS A 1126 5.96 -29.30 8.12
N PRO A 1127 6.04 -30.39 7.34
CA PRO A 1127 5.17 -30.61 6.19
C PRO A 1127 3.72 -30.53 6.64
N VAL A 1128 2.94 -29.70 5.94
CA VAL A 1128 1.49 -29.64 6.12
C VAL A 1128 0.92 -30.98 5.69
N ARG A 1129 0.60 -31.83 6.67
CA ARG A 1129 -0.31 -32.96 6.48
C ARG A 1129 -1.71 -32.44 6.73
N ILE A 1130 -2.53 -32.46 5.69
CA ILE A 1130 -3.98 -32.30 5.81
C ILE A 1130 -4.48 -33.64 6.38
N HIS A 1131 -4.92 -33.64 7.63
CA HIS A 1131 -5.86 -34.64 8.10
C HIS A 1131 -7.25 -34.11 7.78
N ASN A 1132 -8.00 -34.87 6.98
CA ASN A 1132 -9.39 -34.59 6.60
C ASN A 1132 -10.24 -34.18 7.79
#